data_AF-A0A841D7Q7-F1
#
_entry.id   AF-A0A841D7Q7-F1
#
_cell.length_a   1.000
_cell.length_b   1.000
_cell.length_c   1.000
_cell.angle_alpha   90.00
_cell.angle_beta   90.00
_cell.angle_gamma   90.00
#
_symmetry.space_group_name_H-M   'P 1'
#
loop_
_entity.id
_entity.type
_entity.pdbx_description
1 polymer ?
#
loop_
_entity_poly.entity_id
_entity_poly.type
_entity_poly.pdbx_seq_one_letter_code
_entity_poly.pdbx_strand_id
1 'polypeptide(L)'
;MTAAVPGDGQAPGSGRVRLRLLTEGRPPREVSVPAGVSVFEAASWNGVAIDSTCGGHGTCRKCRVRVTPGPGGGNGAHGPDGPGGAGGGAAGADAAFPVSRLDPRAFTPEQLREGWRLACLAQAVSDLEVEVPALSTRPKAATVGVGRQVILRPAVQKRYVELAEPSLSDQVPDVERLLAALDDLEPTPDLHAVRAAGRVMRAADFRVTAVVVDDALIDVEPGDTSGSRYGLAVDLGTTTVVATLLDLSAGTPVAVRSMLNLQQPYGADVISRISATMLDPAALDRLRDAARETLDRLALEVCEEAGVSPGHVYEVALAGNATMVHLVLGVDPEPLGVAPFVTAVRALPVLLASDLGLRLHPRARAVVLPALGAYVGGDIVAGALATGMDRDRRLRLFVDVGTNCEIVLGGADRLLATAAPAGPAFEGAQIRCGMRASAGAIETVRLAPSVELGVIGDVAPAGLCGSGLVDAVAELLRVGLLDRSGRFVPEEEAVRLAPGLAARLTVIGGERVFVLAGDVYLSQRDVRELQFAKAAIATGWRLLLQEHGAGEDDIQQVLLAGSFGSYLSPASAVRIGLVPELALSRIVSAGNVAGEGAKLALLSVQERAGALALLEEIRYVELSDRPDFNDRFVDLLSFPGP
;
A
#
# COMPACT_ATOMS: atom_id res chain seq x y z
N MET A 1 -19.18 -52.06 30.56
CA MET A 1 -17.73 -51.86 30.76
C MET A 1 -17.37 -50.54 30.14
N THR A 2 -17.22 -49.55 31.00
CA THR A 2 -16.89 -48.15 30.76
C THR A 2 -15.41 -48.00 30.41
N ALA A 3 -15.11 -47.40 29.26
CA ALA A 3 -13.78 -46.88 28.96
C ALA A 3 -13.87 -45.35 28.94
N ALA A 4 -13.11 -44.74 29.84
CA ALA A 4 -13.17 -43.33 30.22
C ALA A 4 -12.58 -42.40 29.16
N VAL A 5 -13.22 -41.24 29.02
CA VAL A 5 -12.74 -40.05 28.31
C VAL A 5 -11.55 -39.46 29.08
N PRO A 6 -10.38 -39.22 28.47
CA PRO A 6 -9.34 -38.41 29.09
C PRO A 6 -9.81 -36.94 29.11
N GLY A 7 -9.84 -36.37 30.31
CA GLY A 7 -10.44 -35.08 30.60
C GLY A 7 -9.78 -33.87 29.94
N ASP A 8 -10.57 -32.81 29.91
CA ASP A 8 -10.24 -31.44 29.50
C ASP A 8 -8.84 -31.02 29.96
N GLY A 9 -7.91 -30.97 29.00
CA GLY A 9 -6.71 -30.17 29.11
C GLY A 9 -7.11 -28.70 29.08
N GLN A 10 -7.09 -28.06 30.25
CA GLN A 10 -7.13 -26.61 30.42
C GLN A 10 -6.32 -25.89 29.33
N ALA A 11 -7.00 -25.06 28.53
CA ALA A 11 -6.33 -24.13 27.62
C ALA A 11 -5.40 -23.20 28.43
N PRO A 12 -4.17 -22.93 27.95
CA PRO A 12 -3.26 -22.03 28.64
C PRO A 12 -3.82 -20.59 28.61
N GLY A 13 -4.29 -20.13 29.77
CA GLY A 13 -4.34 -18.73 30.21
C GLY A 13 -4.98 -17.69 29.29
N SER A 14 -6.24 -17.35 29.54
CA SER A 14 -6.93 -16.15 29.03
C SER A 14 -6.42 -14.83 29.65
N GLY A 15 -5.12 -14.72 29.91
CA GLY A 15 -4.50 -13.54 30.52
C GLY A 15 -4.37 -12.42 29.49
N ARG A 16 -4.89 -11.23 29.78
CA ARG A 16 -4.48 -10.02 29.07
C ARG A 16 -3.35 -9.36 29.83
N VAL A 17 -2.40 -8.79 29.10
CA VAL A 17 -1.28 -8.02 29.65
C VAL A 17 -1.37 -6.58 29.20
N ARG A 18 -0.84 -5.66 30.00
CA ARG A 18 -0.82 -4.22 29.70
C ARG A 18 0.53 -3.83 29.11
N LEU A 19 0.48 -3.15 27.98
CA LEU A 19 1.65 -2.54 27.36
C LEU A 19 1.53 -1.03 27.44
N ARG A 20 2.55 -0.37 27.97
CA ARG A 20 2.71 1.08 27.93
C ARG A 20 3.70 1.42 26.84
N LEU A 21 3.19 1.87 25.70
CA LEU A 21 3.97 2.20 24.51
C LEU A 21 4.44 3.66 24.61
N LEU A 22 5.75 3.86 24.70
CA LEU A 22 6.42 5.15 24.70
C LEU A 22 6.95 5.44 23.29
N THR A 23 6.42 6.48 22.65
CA THR A 23 6.90 6.93 21.32
C THR A 23 7.38 8.36 21.44
N GLU A 24 8.53 8.66 20.86
CA GLU A 24 9.13 10.00 20.91
C GLU A 24 8.16 11.07 20.38
N GLY A 25 7.96 12.14 21.15
CA GLY A 25 7.07 13.26 20.79
C GLY A 25 5.56 13.00 20.93
N ARG A 26 5.13 11.90 21.56
CA ARG A 26 3.71 11.59 21.82
C ARG A 26 3.48 11.15 23.26
N PRO A 27 2.28 11.35 23.83
CA PRO A 27 1.96 10.84 25.16
C PRO A 27 1.99 9.29 25.18
N PRO A 28 2.38 8.68 26.32
CA PRO A 28 2.36 7.22 26.50
C PRO A 28 0.99 6.64 26.17
N ARG A 29 0.93 5.55 25.40
CA ARG A 29 -0.31 4.79 25.15
C ARG A 29 -0.33 3.53 25.99
N GLU A 30 -1.35 3.38 26.83
CA GLU A 30 -1.60 2.14 27.56
C GLU A 30 -2.61 1.28 26.81
N VAL A 31 -2.23 0.05 26.51
CA VAL A 31 -3.04 -0.88 25.72
C VAL A 31 -3.07 -2.24 26.40
N SER A 32 -4.22 -2.90 26.38
CA SER A 32 -4.36 -4.26 26.87
C SER A 32 -4.36 -5.22 25.69
N VAL A 33 -3.52 -6.25 25.68
CA VAL A 33 -3.41 -7.24 24.58
C VAL A 33 -3.43 -8.67 25.12
N PRO A 34 -3.80 -9.69 24.30
CA PRO A 34 -3.69 -11.08 24.71
C PRO A 34 -2.25 -11.44 25.07
N ALA A 35 -2.03 -12.22 26.13
CA ALA A 35 -0.70 -12.71 26.47
C ALA A 35 -0.13 -13.58 25.32
N GLY A 36 1.15 -13.41 25.02
CA GLY A 36 1.90 -14.21 24.03
C GLY A 36 1.97 -13.60 22.62
N VAL A 37 1.20 -12.54 22.32
CA VAL A 37 1.34 -11.81 21.04
C VAL A 37 2.68 -11.09 20.97
N SER A 38 3.21 -10.87 19.76
CA SER A 38 4.45 -10.10 19.64
C SER A 38 4.23 -8.62 19.99
N VAL A 39 5.27 -7.96 20.49
CA VAL A 39 5.26 -6.51 20.73
C VAL A 39 5.00 -5.75 19.42
N PHE A 40 5.46 -6.29 18.28
CA PHE A 40 5.18 -5.74 16.96
C PHE A 40 3.70 -5.75 16.60
N GLU A 41 3.02 -6.90 16.74
CA GLU A 41 1.58 -7.01 16.48
C GLU A 41 0.79 -6.15 17.45
N ALA A 42 1.16 -6.16 18.73
CA ALA A 42 0.51 -5.35 19.75
C ALA A 42 0.62 -3.84 19.46
N ALA A 43 1.78 -3.36 19.03
CA ALA A 43 1.96 -1.97 18.61
C ALA A 43 1.15 -1.66 17.35
N SER A 44 1.18 -2.54 16.36
CA SER A 44 0.46 -2.39 15.08
C SER A 44 -1.06 -2.30 15.29
N TRP A 45 -1.65 -3.20 16.08
CA TRP A 45 -3.10 -3.18 16.38
C TRP A 45 -3.56 -1.91 17.08
N ASN A 46 -2.64 -1.21 17.74
CA ASN A 46 -2.91 -0.01 18.51
C ASN A 46 -2.33 1.26 17.86
N GLY A 47 -2.05 1.22 16.56
CA GLY A 47 -1.66 2.38 15.76
C GLY A 47 -0.29 2.97 16.10
N VAL A 48 0.59 2.17 16.70
CA VAL A 48 2.00 2.51 16.94
C VAL A 48 2.86 1.81 15.90
N ALA A 49 3.44 2.60 14.99
CA ALA A 49 4.28 2.08 13.93
C ALA A 49 5.71 1.79 14.45
N ILE A 50 6.20 0.58 14.17
CA ILE A 50 7.57 0.15 14.42
C ILE A 50 8.21 -0.14 13.06
N ASP A 51 9.44 0.32 12.84
CA ASP A 51 10.14 0.14 11.55
C ASP A 51 10.26 -1.34 11.19
N SER A 52 9.72 -1.76 10.06
CA SER A 52 9.78 -3.15 9.61
C SER A 52 9.55 -3.28 8.12
N THR A 53 10.55 -3.80 7.41
CA THR A 53 10.42 -4.16 5.98
C THR A 53 10.01 -5.62 5.77
N CYS A 54 9.84 -6.42 6.83
CA CYS A 54 9.46 -7.84 6.73
C CYS A 54 8.10 -8.16 7.34
N GLY A 55 7.30 -7.16 7.72
CA GLY A 55 5.96 -7.36 8.27
C GLY A 55 5.90 -8.13 9.60
N GLY A 56 7.03 -8.33 10.29
CA GLY A 56 7.08 -9.07 11.55
C GLY A 56 7.60 -10.50 11.45
N HIS A 57 8.19 -10.91 10.33
CA HIS A 57 8.71 -12.28 10.14
C HIS A 57 10.15 -12.52 10.66
N GLY A 58 10.75 -11.55 11.35
CA GLY A 58 12.08 -11.71 11.97
C GLY A 58 13.28 -11.70 11.00
N THR A 59 13.08 -11.36 9.72
CA THR A 59 14.14 -11.47 8.69
C THR A 59 14.92 -10.18 8.44
N CYS A 60 14.31 -9.00 8.63
CA CYS A 60 14.93 -7.71 8.28
C CYS A 60 15.78 -7.06 9.40
N ARG A 61 15.56 -7.47 10.67
CA ARG A 61 16.23 -6.92 11.87
C ARG A 61 16.02 -5.41 12.14
N LYS A 62 14.99 -4.81 11.54
CA LYS A 62 14.69 -3.37 11.64
C LYS A 62 13.73 -2.97 12.77
N CYS A 63 12.90 -3.90 13.26
CA CYS A 63 11.85 -3.63 14.27
C CYS A 63 12.41 -3.49 15.69
N ARG A 64 13.27 -2.51 15.88
CA ARG A 64 14.00 -2.28 17.12
C ARG A 64 13.09 -1.60 18.14
N VAL A 65 12.99 -2.18 19.34
CA VAL A 65 12.30 -1.58 20.49
C VAL A 65 13.13 -1.82 21.75
N ARG A 66 12.94 -0.98 22.77
CA ARG A 66 13.50 -1.20 24.10
C ARG A 66 12.37 -1.61 25.05
N VAL A 67 12.49 -2.79 25.65
CA VAL A 67 11.46 -3.39 26.51
C VAL A 67 11.92 -3.34 27.96
N THR A 68 11.04 -2.86 28.83
CA THR A 68 11.25 -2.79 30.28
C THR A 68 10.01 -3.30 31.03
N PRO A 69 10.14 -3.79 32.28
CA PRO A 69 8.99 -4.18 33.09
C PRO A 69 8.01 -3.01 33.30
N GLY A 70 6.71 -3.26 33.15
CA GLY A 70 5.69 -2.23 33.33
C GLY A 70 5.54 -1.76 34.78
N PRO A 71 4.99 -0.55 35.02
CA PRO A 71 4.74 -0.03 36.36
C PRO A 71 3.70 -0.91 37.10
N GLY A 72 4.20 -1.74 38.03
CA GLY A 72 3.39 -2.68 38.81
C GLY A 72 3.89 -4.13 38.81
N GLY A 73 4.91 -4.48 38.02
CA GLY A 73 5.49 -5.83 37.91
C GLY A 73 6.42 -6.27 39.05
N GLY A 74 6.24 -5.74 40.27
CA GLY A 74 6.99 -6.17 41.44
C GLY A 74 6.40 -7.45 42.04
N ASN A 75 7.07 -8.59 41.81
CA ASN A 75 6.92 -9.89 42.47
C ASN A 75 5.71 -10.08 43.39
N GLY A 76 4.60 -10.57 42.83
CA GLY A 76 3.58 -11.27 43.60
C GLY A 76 4.10 -12.63 44.05
N ALA A 77 4.72 -12.68 45.23
CA ALA A 77 5.10 -13.92 45.88
C ALA A 77 3.86 -14.80 46.11
N HIS A 78 3.80 -15.97 45.45
CA HIS A 78 3.05 -17.10 45.96
C HIS A 78 3.95 -17.84 46.96
N GLY A 79 3.44 -18.03 48.17
CA GLY A 79 4.19 -18.34 49.39
C GLY A 79 4.93 -19.70 49.38
N PRO A 80 5.92 -19.87 50.27
CA PRO A 80 6.71 -21.09 50.35
C PRO A 80 6.08 -22.06 51.35
N ASP A 81 5.81 -23.30 50.93
CA ASP A 81 5.78 -24.45 51.83
C ASP A 81 6.38 -25.66 51.11
N GLY A 82 7.64 -25.97 51.46
CA GLY A 82 8.39 -27.12 50.99
C GLY A 82 9.86 -27.01 51.39
N PRO A 83 10.38 -27.84 52.32
CA PRO A 83 11.74 -27.68 52.83
C PRO A 83 12.76 -28.44 51.98
N GLY A 84 13.94 -27.83 51.79
CA GLY A 84 15.19 -28.58 51.60
C GLY A 84 15.98 -28.24 50.33
N GLY A 85 17.13 -27.58 50.51
CA GLY A 85 18.18 -27.53 49.49
C GLY A 85 19.02 -26.25 49.52
N ALA A 86 20.00 -26.20 50.43
CA ALA A 86 21.01 -25.15 50.46
C ALA A 86 21.94 -25.21 49.24
N GLY A 87 22.15 -24.07 48.59
CA GLY A 87 23.16 -23.89 47.54
C GLY A 87 23.24 -22.42 47.13
N GLY A 88 24.25 -21.70 47.64
CA GLY A 88 24.42 -20.27 47.45
C GLY A 88 24.78 -19.85 46.03
N GLY A 89 24.30 -18.66 45.66
CA GLY A 89 24.70 -17.93 44.45
C GLY A 89 23.95 -16.61 44.42
N ALA A 90 24.67 -15.49 44.37
CA ALA A 90 24.15 -14.13 44.43
C ALA A 90 23.07 -13.88 43.35
N ALA A 91 21.80 -13.76 43.77
CA ALA A 91 20.70 -13.34 42.90
C ALA A 91 20.56 -11.82 42.96
N GLY A 92 21.33 -11.12 42.13
CA GLY A 92 21.16 -9.71 41.84
C GLY A 92 20.58 -9.51 40.44
N ALA A 93 19.42 -8.86 40.36
CA ALA A 93 18.89 -8.16 39.18
C ALA A 93 19.06 -8.85 37.81
N ASP A 94 18.31 -9.93 37.54
CA ASP A 94 18.11 -10.41 36.16
C ASP A 94 16.75 -11.10 36.03
N ALA A 95 15.70 -10.30 35.81
CA ALA A 95 14.51 -10.77 35.10
C ALA A 95 14.56 -10.17 33.69
N ALA A 96 15.62 -10.52 32.94
CA ALA A 96 15.82 -10.06 31.58
C ALA A 96 14.79 -10.72 30.65
N PHE A 97 14.11 -9.91 29.84
CA PHE A 97 13.26 -10.39 28.75
C PHE A 97 14.02 -11.40 27.87
N PRO A 98 13.43 -12.53 27.47
CA PRO A 98 14.15 -13.56 26.72
C PRO A 98 14.74 -12.96 25.43
N VAL A 99 16.04 -13.17 25.24
CA VAL A 99 16.77 -12.79 24.03
C VAL A 99 16.54 -13.89 22.99
N SER A 100 15.98 -13.53 21.84
CA SER A 100 15.77 -14.47 20.73
C SER A 100 17.09 -14.85 20.07
N ARG A 101 17.10 -15.93 19.28
CA ARG A 101 18.27 -16.35 18.49
C ARG A 101 18.75 -15.30 17.49
N LEU A 102 17.91 -14.32 17.14
CA LEU A 102 18.21 -13.31 16.12
C LEU A 102 18.61 -11.96 16.71
N ASP A 103 18.32 -11.71 17.99
CA ASP A 103 18.68 -10.46 18.68
C ASP A 103 20.20 -10.18 18.71
N PRO A 104 21.11 -11.16 18.95
CA PRO A 104 22.55 -10.92 18.89
C PRO A 104 23.08 -10.53 17.50
N ARG A 105 22.28 -10.70 16.45
CA ARG A 105 22.61 -10.25 15.08
C ARG A 105 22.15 -8.83 14.79
N ALA A 106 21.38 -8.23 15.70
CA ALA A 106 20.78 -6.90 15.55
C ALA A 106 21.28 -5.92 16.63
N PHE A 107 21.73 -6.41 17.79
CA PHE A 107 22.14 -5.59 18.94
C PHE A 107 23.45 -6.07 19.55
N THR A 108 24.22 -5.15 20.13
CA THR A 108 25.41 -5.49 20.92
C THR A 108 25.03 -6.10 22.28
N PRO A 109 25.94 -6.80 22.97
CA PRO A 109 25.69 -7.31 24.32
C PRO A 109 25.23 -6.23 25.31
N GLU A 110 25.76 -5.01 25.19
CA GLU A 110 25.37 -3.83 25.97
C GLU A 110 23.90 -3.46 25.71
N GLN A 111 23.52 -3.36 24.43
CA GLN A 111 22.15 -3.02 24.03
C GLN A 111 21.15 -4.10 24.49
N LEU A 112 21.53 -5.38 24.44
CA LEU A 112 20.69 -6.46 24.96
C LEU A 112 20.47 -6.34 26.48
N ARG A 113 21.50 -5.94 27.24
CA ARG A 113 21.41 -5.65 28.68
C ARG A 113 20.54 -4.43 28.98
N GLU A 114 20.52 -3.45 28.09
CA GLU A 114 19.65 -2.26 28.17
C GLU A 114 18.18 -2.53 27.76
N GLY A 115 17.83 -3.77 27.41
CA GLY A 115 16.45 -4.16 27.08
C GLY A 115 16.09 -4.06 25.59
N TRP A 116 17.05 -3.82 24.69
CA TRP A 116 16.77 -3.78 23.25
C TRP A 116 16.41 -5.16 22.70
N ARG A 117 15.31 -5.24 21.95
CA ARG A 117 14.79 -6.47 21.33
C ARG A 117 14.22 -6.18 19.93
N LEU A 118 14.13 -7.21 19.10
CA LEU A 118 13.31 -7.18 17.89
C LEU A 118 11.84 -7.36 18.29
N ALA A 119 11.01 -6.35 18.03
CA ALA A 119 9.61 -6.29 18.44
C ALA A 119 8.78 -7.49 17.95
N CYS A 120 9.11 -8.02 16.77
CA CYS A 120 8.39 -9.15 16.20
C CYS A 120 8.72 -10.50 16.85
N LEU A 121 9.78 -10.56 17.64
CA LEU A 121 10.21 -11.76 18.36
C LEU A 121 10.02 -11.61 19.88
N ALA A 122 9.89 -10.38 20.37
CA ALA A 122 9.55 -10.10 21.76
C ALA A 122 8.07 -10.38 22.01
N GLN A 123 7.75 -11.29 22.93
CA GLN A 123 6.36 -11.65 23.28
C GLN A 123 5.87 -10.87 24.50
N ALA A 124 4.64 -10.38 24.43
CA ALA A 124 3.95 -9.72 25.53
C ALA A 124 3.38 -10.77 26.49
N VAL A 125 4.19 -11.26 27.43
CA VAL A 125 3.79 -12.30 28.41
C VAL A 125 3.53 -11.75 29.82
N SER A 126 3.86 -10.49 30.07
CA SER A 126 3.59 -9.75 31.31
C SER A 126 3.31 -8.28 30.99
N ASP A 127 3.00 -7.46 32.00
CA ASP A 127 2.87 -6.01 31.82
C ASP A 127 4.22 -5.39 31.44
N LEU A 128 4.30 -4.64 30.33
CA LEU A 128 5.54 -4.06 29.80
C LEU A 128 5.43 -2.56 29.59
N GLU A 129 6.56 -1.89 29.69
CA GLU A 129 6.79 -0.58 29.10
C GLU A 129 7.74 -0.74 27.91
N VAL A 130 7.28 -0.30 26.73
CA VAL A 130 7.97 -0.50 25.45
C VAL A 130 8.27 0.87 24.85
N GLU A 131 9.53 1.19 24.70
CA GLU A 131 9.98 2.37 23.99
C GLU A 131 10.22 2.04 22.51
N VAL A 132 9.57 2.83 21.67
CA VAL A 132 9.63 2.75 20.22
C VAL A 132 10.43 3.95 19.70
N PRO A 133 11.61 3.72 19.10
CA PRO A 133 12.43 4.79 18.52
C PRO A 133 11.69 5.54 17.42
N ALA A 134 12.02 6.82 17.22
CA ALA A 134 11.51 7.56 16.07
C ALA A 134 11.88 6.87 14.75
N LEU A 135 10.91 6.73 13.85
CA LEU A 135 11.12 6.21 12.51
C LEU A 135 12.08 7.15 11.76
N SER A 136 13.26 6.64 11.36
CA SER A 136 14.29 7.40 10.64
C SER A 136 13.87 7.83 9.23
N THR A 137 12.74 7.33 8.73
CA THR A 137 12.16 7.68 7.44
C THR A 137 10.66 7.94 7.59
N ARG A 138 10.20 9.17 7.37
CA ARG A 138 8.80 9.43 6.97
C ARG A 138 8.82 9.57 5.45
N PRO A 139 8.03 8.76 4.71
CA PRO A 139 6.58 8.96 4.63
C PRO A 139 5.75 7.69 4.92
N LYS A 140 4.56 7.88 5.51
CA LYS A 140 3.67 6.86 6.11
C LYS A 140 2.70 6.13 5.16
N ALA A 141 2.75 6.35 3.85
CA ALA A 141 1.88 5.64 2.90
C ALA A 141 2.62 4.61 2.03
N ALA A 142 3.95 4.66 1.94
CA ALA A 142 4.74 3.88 0.97
C ALA A 142 5.47 2.66 1.58
N THR A 143 5.31 2.38 2.87
CA THR A 143 6.08 1.35 3.60
C THR A 143 5.24 0.29 4.30
N VAL A 144 3.91 0.40 4.29
CA VAL A 144 2.99 -0.64 4.82
C VAL A 144 2.24 -1.22 3.64
N GLY A 145 2.54 -2.47 3.27
CA GLY A 145 1.87 -3.16 2.18
C GLY A 145 2.29 -4.63 2.10
N VAL A 146 1.63 -5.38 1.22
CA VAL A 146 1.95 -6.79 0.95
C VAL A 146 3.31 -6.86 0.23
N GLY A 147 4.40 -6.87 0.98
CA GLY A 147 5.76 -6.97 0.44
C GLY A 147 6.05 -8.40 -0.02
N ARG A 148 5.91 -8.68 -1.31
CA ARG A 148 6.21 -9.99 -1.87
C ARG A 148 7.71 -10.12 -2.16
N GLN A 149 8.33 -11.19 -1.67
CA GLN A 149 9.71 -11.50 -2.06
C GLN A 149 9.74 -11.97 -3.51
N VAL A 150 10.72 -11.46 -4.26
CA VAL A 150 10.95 -11.79 -5.66
C VAL A 150 12.42 -12.14 -5.87
N ILE A 151 12.68 -13.09 -6.76
CA ILE A 151 14.03 -13.36 -7.23
C ILE A 151 14.43 -12.23 -8.17
N LEU A 152 15.49 -11.51 -7.81
CA LEU A 152 15.96 -10.37 -8.61
C LEU A 152 16.48 -10.86 -9.96
N ARG A 153 15.80 -10.42 -11.02
CA ARG A 153 16.16 -10.61 -12.42
C ARG A 153 15.88 -9.32 -13.18
N PRO A 154 16.51 -8.19 -12.78
CA PRO A 154 16.28 -6.91 -13.44
C PRO A 154 16.72 -7.00 -14.91
N ALA A 155 16.03 -6.26 -15.78
CA ALA A 155 16.43 -6.14 -17.19
C ALA A 155 17.80 -5.47 -17.34
N VAL A 156 18.16 -4.60 -16.39
CA VAL A 156 19.41 -3.84 -16.37
C VAL A 156 20.56 -4.73 -15.89
N GLN A 157 21.52 -4.95 -16.78
CA GLN A 157 22.73 -5.72 -16.54
C GLN A 157 23.96 -4.89 -16.88
N LYS A 158 24.93 -4.83 -15.97
CA LYS A 158 26.19 -4.13 -16.18
C LYS A 158 27.34 -5.12 -16.06
N ARG A 159 28.33 -5.01 -16.95
CA ARG A 159 29.54 -5.85 -16.95
C ARG A 159 30.76 -4.95 -17.07
N TYR A 160 31.55 -4.90 -15.99
CA TYR A 160 32.86 -4.27 -16.04
C TYR A 160 33.85 -5.21 -16.74
N VAL A 161 34.62 -4.66 -17.67
CA VAL A 161 35.63 -5.38 -18.44
C VAL A 161 36.90 -4.56 -18.57
N GLU A 162 38.03 -5.25 -18.59
CA GLU A 162 39.33 -4.69 -18.96
C GLU A 162 39.73 -5.28 -20.32
N LEU A 163 39.76 -4.44 -21.35
CA LEU A 163 40.00 -4.87 -22.72
C LEU A 163 41.44 -4.58 -23.15
N ALA A 164 42.00 -5.44 -23.99
CA ALA A 164 43.30 -5.18 -24.60
C ALA A 164 43.20 -4.02 -25.60
N GLU A 165 44.17 -3.09 -25.54
CA GLU A 165 44.27 -1.99 -26.49
C GLU A 165 44.46 -2.50 -27.94
N PRO A 166 43.82 -1.86 -28.94
CA PRO A 166 43.99 -2.22 -30.34
C PRO A 166 45.42 -1.94 -30.80
N SER A 167 45.92 -2.77 -31.71
CA SER A 167 47.26 -2.66 -32.29
C SER A 167 47.22 -2.85 -33.80
N LEU A 168 48.34 -2.65 -34.49
CA LEU A 168 48.39 -2.94 -35.94
C LEU A 168 48.09 -4.42 -36.26
N SER A 169 48.40 -5.34 -35.33
CA SER A 169 48.09 -6.77 -35.43
C SER A 169 46.70 -7.15 -34.93
N ASP A 170 46.00 -6.25 -34.22
CA ASP A 170 44.66 -6.46 -33.68
C ASP A 170 43.81 -5.21 -33.91
N GLN A 171 43.12 -5.21 -35.04
CA GLN A 171 42.28 -4.11 -35.52
C GLN A 171 40.78 -4.40 -35.33
N VAL A 172 40.42 -5.29 -34.40
CA VAL A 172 39.01 -5.59 -34.11
C VAL A 172 38.28 -4.31 -33.69
N PRO A 173 37.10 -4.00 -34.27
CA PRO A 173 36.30 -2.82 -33.93
C PRO A 173 35.96 -2.74 -32.44
N ASP A 174 35.85 -1.52 -31.92
CA ASP A 174 35.66 -1.25 -30.48
C ASP A 174 34.43 -1.97 -29.89
N VAL A 175 33.28 -1.94 -30.61
CA VAL A 175 32.05 -2.60 -30.15
C VAL A 175 32.17 -4.12 -30.22
N GLU A 176 32.75 -4.66 -31.28
CA GLU A 176 32.98 -6.12 -31.40
C GLU A 176 33.93 -6.62 -30.32
N ARG A 177 34.98 -5.85 -30.01
CA ARG A 177 35.92 -6.12 -28.92
C ARG A 177 35.21 -6.15 -27.57
N LEU A 178 34.30 -5.21 -27.32
CA LEU A 178 33.51 -5.16 -26.10
C LEU A 178 32.55 -6.35 -26.01
N LEU A 179 31.79 -6.64 -27.08
CA LEU A 179 30.84 -7.75 -27.13
C LEU A 179 31.53 -9.10 -26.94
N ALA A 180 32.70 -9.30 -27.56
CA ALA A 180 33.48 -10.53 -27.41
C ALA A 180 34.00 -10.76 -25.97
N ALA A 181 34.03 -9.73 -25.13
CA ALA A 181 34.41 -9.82 -23.73
C ALA A 181 33.21 -10.10 -22.79
N LEU A 182 31.98 -10.10 -23.31
CA LEU A 182 30.78 -10.51 -22.57
C LEU A 182 30.56 -12.00 -22.81
N ASP A 183 30.80 -12.83 -21.80
CA ASP A 183 30.70 -14.29 -21.89
C ASP A 183 29.29 -14.84 -21.62
N ASP A 184 28.44 -14.04 -20.98
CA ASP A 184 27.10 -14.42 -20.54
C ASP A 184 25.95 -13.68 -21.24
N LEU A 185 26.28 -12.74 -22.14
CA LEU A 185 25.31 -11.87 -22.83
C LEU A 185 25.64 -11.74 -24.33
N GLU A 186 24.61 -11.74 -25.16
CA GLU A 186 24.71 -11.46 -26.61
C GLU A 186 23.87 -10.22 -26.98
N PRO A 187 24.21 -9.02 -26.50
CA PRO A 187 23.36 -7.85 -26.69
C PRO A 187 23.52 -7.24 -28.09
N THR A 188 22.43 -6.70 -28.62
CA THR A 188 22.42 -5.91 -29.86
C THR A 188 22.87 -4.47 -29.57
N PRO A 189 23.89 -3.93 -30.28
CA PRO A 189 24.35 -2.56 -30.06
C PRO A 189 23.31 -1.50 -30.41
N ASP A 190 23.00 -0.63 -29.45
CA ASP A 190 22.27 0.61 -29.70
C ASP A 190 23.20 1.70 -30.26
N LEU A 191 22.66 2.58 -31.11
CA LEU A 191 23.44 3.67 -31.71
C LEU A 191 24.08 4.59 -30.66
N HIS A 192 23.47 4.77 -29.49
CA HIS A 192 24.04 5.54 -28.38
C HIS A 192 25.36 4.93 -27.90
N ALA A 193 25.36 3.62 -27.61
CA ALA A 193 26.56 2.88 -27.21
C ALA A 193 27.64 2.91 -28.29
N VAL A 194 27.26 2.73 -29.57
CA VAL A 194 28.21 2.79 -30.70
C VAL A 194 28.89 4.17 -30.78
N ARG A 195 28.13 5.26 -30.57
CA ARG A 195 28.67 6.62 -30.55
C ARG A 195 29.60 6.86 -29.36
N ALA A 196 29.34 6.24 -28.22
CA ALA A 196 30.13 6.38 -27.00
C ALA A 196 31.43 5.55 -27.04
N ALA A 197 31.35 4.30 -27.51
CA ALA A 197 32.35 3.25 -27.35
C ALA A 197 33.78 3.73 -27.63
N GLY A 198 34.06 4.19 -28.85
CA GLY A 198 35.44 4.52 -29.23
C GLY A 198 36.06 5.68 -28.44
N ARG A 199 35.25 6.67 -28.05
CA ARG A 199 35.71 7.80 -27.21
C ARG A 199 35.91 7.36 -25.76
N VAL A 200 34.94 6.66 -25.19
CA VAL A 200 34.94 6.28 -23.77
C VAL A 200 36.03 5.24 -23.50
N MET A 201 36.15 4.21 -24.34
CA MET A 201 37.15 3.16 -24.17
C MET A 201 38.57 3.72 -24.15
N ARG A 202 38.91 4.63 -25.06
CA ARG A 202 40.24 5.28 -25.08
C ARG A 202 40.46 6.21 -23.89
N ALA A 203 39.44 6.96 -23.48
CA ALA A 203 39.56 7.89 -22.35
C ALA A 203 39.68 7.16 -20.99
N ALA A 204 39.26 5.90 -20.92
CA ALA A 204 39.29 5.08 -19.71
C ALA A 204 40.34 3.96 -19.77
N ASP A 205 41.34 4.06 -20.65
CA ASP A 205 42.40 3.04 -20.84
C ASP A 205 41.83 1.62 -21.01
N PHE A 206 40.74 1.52 -21.78
CA PHE A 206 40.00 0.29 -22.11
C PHE A 206 39.44 -0.47 -20.89
N ARG A 207 39.33 0.22 -19.74
CA ARG A 207 38.58 -0.22 -18.56
C ARG A 207 37.21 0.42 -18.57
N VAL A 208 36.20 -0.34 -18.97
CA VAL A 208 34.85 0.18 -19.21
C VAL A 208 33.80 -0.75 -18.65
N THR A 209 32.60 -0.22 -18.45
CA THR A 209 31.41 -0.99 -18.10
C THR A 209 30.43 -0.99 -19.27
N ALA A 210 30.08 -2.17 -19.77
CA ALA A 210 28.97 -2.35 -20.70
C ALA A 210 27.64 -2.21 -19.95
N VAL A 211 26.72 -1.40 -20.48
CA VAL A 211 25.36 -1.24 -19.93
C VAL A 211 24.37 -1.90 -20.88
N VAL A 212 23.74 -2.98 -20.41
CA VAL A 212 22.77 -3.75 -21.17
C VAL A 212 21.40 -3.64 -20.50
N VAL A 213 20.35 -3.39 -21.28
CA VAL A 213 18.96 -3.45 -20.80
C VAL A 213 18.16 -4.39 -21.71
N ASP A 214 17.62 -5.43 -21.10
CA ASP A 214 17.13 -6.65 -21.76
C ASP A 214 18.21 -7.24 -22.68
N ASP A 215 18.08 -6.99 -23.98
CA ASP A 215 18.89 -7.52 -25.08
C ASP A 215 19.70 -6.44 -25.80
N ALA A 216 19.67 -5.18 -25.37
CA ALA A 216 20.37 -4.09 -26.04
C ALA A 216 21.55 -3.56 -25.22
N LEU A 217 22.71 -3.40 -25.86
CA LEU A 217 23.84 -2.65 -25.30
C LEU A 217 23.52 -1.17 -25.48
N ILE A 218 23.07 -0.51 -24.42
CA ILE A 218 22.55 0.85 -24.47
C ILE A 218 23.61 1.92 -24.20
N ASP A 219 24.69 1.58 -23.49
CA ASP A 219 25.81 2.50 -23.25
C ASP A 219 27.13 1.79 -22.92
N VAL A 220 28.23 2.54 -23.01
CA VAL A 220 29.57 2.15 -22.56
C VAL A 220 30.08 3.24 -21.61
N GLU A 221 30.27 2.89 -20.35
CA GLU A 221 30.65 3.81 -19.29
C GLU A 221 32.14 3.67 -18.91
N PRO A 222 32.84 4.76 -18.53
CA PRO A 222 34.24 4.69 -18.13
C PRO A 222 34.40 4.07 -16.73
N GLY A 223 35.39 3.19 -16.57
CA GLY A 223 35.69 2.53 -15.30
C GLY A 223 34.67 1.47 -14.89
N ASP A 224 34.73 1.07 -13.61
CA ASP A 224 33.77 0.13 -13.02
C ASP A 224 32.58 0.88 -12.41
N THR A 225 31.45 0.83 -13.10
CA THR A 225 30.17 1.39 -12.66
C THR A 225 29.14 0.28 -12.40
N SER A 226 29.57 -0.99 -12.33
CA SER A 226 28.70 -2.16 -12.19
C SER A 226 27.86 -2.13 -10.92
N GLY A 227 28.36 -1.48 -9.86
CA GLY A 227 27.63 -1.24 -8.60
C GLY A 227 26.56 -0.14 -8.66
N SER A 228 26.49 0.65 -9.73
CA SER A 228 25.49 1.71 -9.91
C SER A 228 24.46 1.31 -10.97
N ARG A 229 23.35 0.72 -10.53
CA ARG A 229 22.21 0.36 -11.40
C ARG A 229 20.89 0.67 -10.71
N TYR A 230 20.21 1.70 -11.22
CA TYR A 230 18.96 2.17 -10.63
C TYR A 230 17.80 2.09 -11.61
N GLY A 231 16.60 1.96 -11.04
CA GLY A 231 15.32 2.00 -11.76
C GLY A 231 14.29 2.81 -11.00
N LEU A 232 13.29 3.32 -11.71
CA LEU A 232 12.24 4.19 -11.15
C LEU A 232 10.87 3.51 -11.24
N ALA A 233 10.29 3.14 -10.09
CA ALA A 233 8.91 2.66 -10.02
C ALA A 233 7.97 3.85 -9.80
N VAL A 234 6.94 3.98 -10.61
CA VAL A 234 5.97 5.08 -10.58
C VAL A 234 4.56 4.54 -10.47
N ASP A 235 3.81 5.07 -9.49
CA ASP A 235 2.35 4.97 -9.41
C ASP A 235 1.76 6.32 -9.84
N LEU A 236 1.16 6.33 -11.03
CA LEU A 236 0.52 7.48 -11.66
C LEU A 236 -0.98 7.49 -11.31
N GLY A 237 -1.28 7.96 -10.10
CA GLY A 237 -2.65 8.17 -9.65
C GLY A 237 -3.26 9.47 -10.18
N THR A 238 -4.60 9.49 -10.19
CA THR A 238 -5.38 10.67 -10.61
C THR A 238 -5.09 11.88 -9.72
N THR A 239 -5.03 11.71 -8.40
CA THR A 239 -4.78 12.81 -7.45
C THR A 239 -3.33 12.89 -6.99
N THR A 240 -2.70 11.75 -6.71
CA THR A 240 -1.33 11.69 -6.18
C THR A 240 -0.49 10.82 -7.09
N VAL A 241 0.74 11.25 -7.34
CA VAL A 241 1.74 10.47 -8.04
C VAL A 241 2.85 10.13 -7.07
N VAL A 242 3.30 8.87 -7.07
CA VAL A 242 4.37 8.38 -6.20
C VAL A 242 5.50 7.83 -7.05
N ALA A 243 6.72 8.25 -6.76
CA ALA A 243 7.93 7.73 -7.38
C ALA A 243 8.84 7.08 -6.34
N THR A 244 9.33 5.88 -6.65
CA THR A 244 10.30 5.15 -5.84
C THR A 244 11.53 4.84 -6.67
N LEU A 245 12.68 5.37 -6.26
CA LEU A 245 13.97 5.00 -6.84
C LEU A 245 14.47 3.72 -6.17
N LEU A 246 14.86 2.74 -6.98
CA LEU A 246 15.33 1.42 -6.55
C LEU A 246 16.79 1.22 -6.92
N ASP A 247 17.57 0.67 -6.00
CA ASP A 247 18.80 -0.05 -6.35
C ASP A 247 18.42 -1.44 -6.86
N LEU A 248 18.67 -1.70 -8.15
CA LEU A 248 18.31 -2.95 -8.81
C LEU A 248 19.23 -4.11 -8.39
N SER A 249 20.35 -3.84 -7.72
CA SER A 249 21.26 -4.85 -7.17
C SER A 249 20.72 -5.48 -5.91
N ALA A 250 20.31 -4.62 -4.98
CA ALA A 250 19.80 -5.04 -3.69
C ALA A 250 18.28 -5.29 -3.72
N GLY A 251 17.59 -4.75 -4.74
CA GLY A 251 16.14 -4.75 -4.82
C GLY A 251 15.48 -3.85 -3.79
N THR A 252 16.18 -2.83 -3.31
CA THR A 252 15.75 -1.98 -2.20
C THR A 252 15.44 -0.55 -2.65
N PRO A 253 14.38 0.08 -2.10
CA PRO A 253 14.13 1.50 -2.32
C PRO A 253 15.22 2.34 -1.66
N VAL A 254 15.79 3.28 -2.43
CA VAL A 254 16.80 4.24 -1.95
C VAL A 254 16.22 5.63 -1.70
N ALA A 255 15.12 5.98 -2.38
CA ALA A 255 14.37 7.21 -2.16
C ALA A 255 12.90 7.03 -2.58
N VAL A 256 11.99 7.74 -1.91
CA VAL A 256 10.55 7.75 -2.23
C VAL A 256 10.01 9.16 -2.08
N ARG A 257 9.32 9.64 -3.10
CA ARG A 257 8.61 10.93 -3.08
C ARG A 257 7.21 10.80 -3.66
N SER A 258 6.34 11.71 -3.24
CA SER A 258 4.99 11.81 -3.74
C SER A 258 4.57 13.27 -3.83
N MET A 259 3.75 13.60 -4.82
CA MET A 259 3.16 14.93 -4.95
C MET A 259 1.75 14.84 -5.52
N LEU A 260 1.01 15.94 -5.43
CA LEU A 260 -0.25 16.08 -6.15
C LEU A 260 0.02 16.09 -7.66
N ASN A 261 -0.82 15.37 -8.40
CA ASN A 261 -0.79 15.35 -9.85
C ASN A 261 -1.13 16.75 -10.40
N LEU A 262 -0.22 17.34 -11.18
CA LEU A 262 -0.39 18.69 -11.74
C LEU A 262 -1.53 18.80 -12.76
N GLN A 263 -2.16 17.69 -13.13
CA GLN A 263 -3.40 17.67 -13.91
C GLN A 263 -4.64 18.14 -13.12
N GLN A 264 -4.55 18.25 -11.79
CA GLN A 264 -5.66 18.63 -10.90
C GLN A 264 -6.43 19.91 -11.30
N PRO A 265 -5.81 20.98 -11.84
CA PRO A 265 -6.53 22.17 -12.29
C PRO A 265 -7.49 21.92 -13.47
N TYR A 266 -7.28 20.86 -14.25
CA TYR A 266 -8.06 20.56 -15.45
C TYR A 266 -9.20 19.56 -15.20
N GLY A 267 -9.24 18.94 -14.02
CA GLY A 267 -10.27 17.98 -13.65
C GLY A 267 -9.94 17.28 -12.34
N ALA A 268 -10.97 17.14 -11.49
CA ALA A 268 -10.87 16.50 -10.19
C ALA A 268 -10.73 14.97 -10.29
N ASP A 269 -11.28 14.38 -11.35
CA ASP A 269 -11.34 12.94 -11.59
C ASP A 269 -11.03 12.59 -13.07
N VAL A 270 -11.09 11.30 -13.42
CA VAL A 270 -10.80 10.83 -14.78
C VAL A 270 -11.81 11.35 -15.81
N ILE A 271 -13.11 11.39 -15.49
CA ILE A 271 -14.18 11.77 -16.41
C ILE A 271 -14.13 13.26 -16.73
N SER A 272 -13.91 14.11 -15.73
CA SER A 272 -13.75 15.55 -15.92
C SER A 272 -12.52 15.88 -16.75
N ARG A 273 -11.42 15.13 -16.63
CA ARG A 273 -10.24 15.28 -17.49
C ARG A 273 -10.50 14.86 -18.93
N ILE A 274 -11.21 13.75 -19.14
CA ILE A 274 -11.66 13.34 -20.48
C ILE A 274 -12.58 14.41 -21.07
N SER A 275 -13.55 14.90 -20.29
CA SER A 275 -14.47 15.94 -20.73
C SER A 275 -13.71 17.23 -21.11
N ALA A 276 -12.63 17.57 -20.41
CA ALA A 276 -11.79 18.70 -20.77
C ALA A 276 -11.16 18.55 -22.16
N THR A 277 -10.74 17.34 -22.55
CA THR A 277 -10.19 17.09 -23.91
C THR A 277 -11.26 17.14 -24.99
N MET A 278 -12.50 16.78 -24.67
CA MET A 278 -13.65 16.91 -25.58
C MET A 278 -14.06 18.37 -25.82
N LEU A 279 -13.91 19.22 -24.79
CA LEU A 279 -14.35 20.62 -24.83
C LEU A 279 -13.30 21.57 -25.39
N ASP A 280 -12.00 21.25 -25.25
CA ASP A 280 -10.90 22.06 -25.76
C ASP A 280 -9.83 21.18 -26.43
N PRO A 281 -9.61 21.31 -27.75
CA PRO A 281 -8.59 20.57 -28.48
C PRO A 281 -7.17 20.71 -27.91
N ALA A 282 -6.86 21.82 -27.23
CA ALA A 282 -5.55 22.04 -26.61
C ALA A 282 -5.43 21.43 -25.20
N ALA A 283 -6.51 20.90 -24.62
CA ALA A 283 -6.48 20.35 -23.27
C ALA A 283 -5.67 19.05 -23.17
N LEU A 284 -5.66 18.21 -24.21
CA LEU A 284 -4.85 16.99 -24.23
C LEU A 284 -3.36 17.30 -24.07
N ASP A 285 -2.85 18.26 -24.84
CA ASP A 285 -1.44 18.69 -24.74
C ASP A 285 -1.12 19.23 -23.34
N ARG A 286 -1.99 20.07 -22.77
CA ARG A 286 -1.78 20.62 -21.41
C ARG A 286 -1.82 19.54 -20.33
N LEU A 287 -2.76 18.61 -20.42
CA LEU A 287 -2.86 17.47 -19.49
C LEU A 287 -1.65 16.53 -19.61
N ARG A 288 -1.18 16.28 -20.83
CA ARG A 288 0.04 15.51 -21.10
C ARG A 288 1.24 16.19 -20.45
N ASP A 289 1.44 17.47 -20.74
CA ASP A 289 2.62 18.21 -20.28
C ASP A 289 2.63 18.33 -18.75
N ALA A 290 1.47 18.55 -18.12
CA ALA A 290 1.34 18.56 -16.66
C ALA A 290 1.65 17.18 -16.02
N ALA A 291 1.23 16.08 -16.64
CA ALA A 291 1.57 14.74 -16.16
C ALA A 291 3.08 14.48 -16.30
N ARG A 292 3.67 14.82 -17.45
CA ARG A 292 5.12 14.67 -17.70
C ARG A 292 5.95 15.52 -16.75
N GLU A 293 5.55 16.76 -16.49
CA GLU A 293 6.19 17.63 -15.50
C GLU A 293 6.14 17.02 -14.09
N THR A 294 4.99 16.43 -13.71
CA THR A 294 4.84 15.72 -12.44
C THR A 294 5.83 14.55 -12.33
N LEU A 295 5.89 13.71 -13.37
CA LEU A 295 6.78 12.55 -13.41
C LEU A 295 8.24 12.96 -13.32
N ASP A 296 8.65 13.93 -14.13
CA ASP A 296 10.04 14.37 -14.23
C ASP A 296 10.51 15.08 -12.97
N ARG A 297 9.67 15.93 -12.36
CA ARG A 297 9.99 16.56 -11.08
C ARG A 297 10.22 15.51 -9.98
N LEU A 298 9.32 14.53 -9.86
CA LEU A 298 9.47 13.45 -8.90
C LEU A 298 10.74 12.62 -9.17
N ALA A 299 11.03 12.29 -10.43
CA ALA A 299 12.22 11.53 -10.80
C ALA A 299 13.51 12.24 -10.39
N LEU A 300 13.58 13.56 -10.61
CA LEU A 300 14.73 14.37 -10.21
C LEU A 300 14.83 14.51 -8.69
N GLU A 301 13.72 14.74 -7.98
CA GLU A 301 13.70 14.84 -6.52
C GLU A 301 14.19 13.55 -5.83
N VAL A 302 13.77 12.37 -6.30
CA VAL A 302 14.24 11.10 -5.72
C VAL A 302 15.71 10.82 -6.06
N CYS A 303 16.18 11.24 -7.24
CA CYS A 303 17.59 11.15 -7.60
C CYS A 303 18.45 12.07 -6.72
N GLU A 304 18.02 13.31 -6.51
CA GLU A 304 18.70 14.28 -5.66
C GLU A 304 18.79 13.79 -4.20
N GLU A 305 17.67 13.31 -3.63
CA GLU A 305 17.65 12.76 -2.27
C GLU A 305 18.60 11.58 -2.10
N ALA A 306 18.67 10.69 -3.09
CA ALA A 306 19.53 9.51 -3.04
C ALA A 306 20.99 9.80 -3.40
N GLY A 307 21.31 11.01 -3.88
CA GLY A 307 22.64 11.32 -4.43
C GLY A 307 22.97 10.53 -5.71
N VAL A 308 21.96 10.15 -6.48
CA VAL A 308 22.09 9.35 -7.70
C VAL A 308 21.99 10.26 -8.92
N SER A 309 22.91 10.11 -9.88
CA SER A 309 22.79 10.79 -11.17
C SER A 309 21.58 10.25 -11.95
N PRO A 310 20.71 11.11 -12.53
CA PRO A 310 19.62 10.66 -13.41
C PRO A 310 20.10 9.81 -14.59
N GLY A 311 21.36 9.98 -15.02
CA GLY A 311 21.98 9.15 -16.05
C GLY A 311 22.26 7.71 -15.63
N HIS A 312 22.19 7.38 -14.34
CA HIS A 312 22.31 6.00 -13.82
C HIS A 312 20.94 5.34 -13.56
N VAL A 313 19.85 5.97 -14.00
CA VAL A 313 18.51 5.38 -13.99
C VAL A 313 18.21 4.85 -15.39
N TYR A 314 18.26 3.53 -15.54
CA TYR A 314 18.24 2.87 -16.85
C TYR A 314 16.88 2.28 -17.22
N GLU A 315 15.95 2.22 -16.26
CA GLU A 315 14.62 1.67 -16.50
C GLU A 315 13.56 2.32 -15.61
N VAL A 316 12.36 2.47 -16.15
CA VAL A 316 11.18 3.00 -15.46
C VAL A 316 10.05 1.97 -15.58
N ALA A 317 9.35 1.68 -14.49
CA ALA A 317 8.08 0.99 -14.53
C ALA A 317 6.96 1.91 -14.05
N LEU A 318 5.89 2.02 -14.83
CA LEU A 318 4.77 2.90 -14.55
C LEU A 318 3.47 2.10 -14.45
N ALA A 319 2.82 2.20 -13.30
CA ALA A 319 1.47 1.70 -13.06
C ALA A 319 0.50 2.89 -12.94
N GLY A 320 -0.70 2.76 -13.50
CA GLY A 320 -1.72 3.79 -13.43
C GLY A 320 -2.98 3.38 -14.19
N ASN A 321 -4.10 4.02 -13.91
CA ASN A 321 -5.34 3.75 -14.64
C ASN A 321 -5.22 4.12 -16.12
N ALA A 322 -6.08 3.54 -16.96
CA ALA A 322 -6.01 3.69 -18.42
C ALA A 322 -6.02 5.16 -18.86
N THR A 323 -6.87 6.00 -18.26
CA THR A 323 -6.95 7.43 -18.58
C THR A 323 -5.65 8.14 -18.29
N MET A 324 -5.03 7.92 -17.14
CA MET A 324 -3.76 8.56 -16.78
C MET A 324 -2.64 8.19 -17.75
N VAL A 325 -2.56 6.91 -18.13
CA VAL A 325 -1.59 6.42 -19.12
C VAL A 325 -1.83 7.05 -20.50
N HIS A 326 -3.08 7.16 -20.95
CA HIS A 326 -3.40 7.81 -22.23
C HIS A 326 -2.97 9.28 -22.22
N LEU A 327 -3.31 10.01 -21.16
CA LEU A 327 -2.97 11.43 -21.03
C LEU A 327 -1.45 11.67 -21.04
N VAL A 328 -0.65 10.92 -20.25
CA VAL A 328 0.81 11.16 -20.19
C VAL A 328 1.54 10.82 -21.50
N LEU A 329 0.97 9.91 -22.29
CA LEU A 329 1.46 9.53 -23.62
C LEU A 329 0.90 10.41 -24.74
N GLY A 330 -0.07 11.27 -24.45
CA GLY A 330 -0.76 12.07 -25.48
C GLY A 330 -1.65 11.24 -26.40
N VAL A 331 -2.13 10.09 -25.94
CA VAL A 331 -3.16 9.30 -26.63
C VAL A 331 -4.51 9.89 -26.28
N ASP A 332 -5.40 10.01 -27.26
CA ASP A 332 -6.75 10.52 -27.08
C ASP A 332 -7.54 9.65 -26.06
N PRO A 333 -7.98 10.22 -24.92
CA PRO A 333 -8.70 9.48 -23.90
C PRO A 333 -10.22 9.50 -24.09
N GLU A 334 -10.76 10.23 -25.08
CA GLU A 334 -12.22 10.36 -25.31
C GLU A 334 -12.94 9.00 -25.40
N PRO A 335 -12.41 7.98 -26.13
CA PRO A 335 -13.05 6.66 -26.20
C PRO A 335 -13.21 5.94 -24.85
N LEU A 336 -12.48 6.34 -23.81
CA LEU A 336 -12.61 5.78 -22.46
C LEU A 336 -13.82 6.36 -21.71
N GLY A 337 -14.26 7.57 -22.07
CA GLY A 337 -15.37 8.27 -21.43
C GLY A 337 -16.72 8.07 -22.11
N VAL A 338 -16.74 7.45 -23.29
CA VAL A 338 -17.95 7.27 -24.11
C VAL A 338 -18.14 5.79 -24.42
N ALA A 339 -19.36 5.29 -24.24
CA ALA A 339 -19.68 3.90 -24.56
C ALA A 339 -19.35 3.61 -26.04
N PRO A 340 -18.66 2.50 -26.36
CA PRO A 340 -18.46 1.31 -25.53
C PRO A 340 -17.12 1.25 -24.74
N PHE A 341 -16.55 2.38 -24.32
CA PHE A 341 -15.44 2.48 -23.36
C PHE A 341 -14.17 1.71 -23.78
N VAL A 342 -13.70 1.97 -25.00
CA VAL A 342 -12.64 1.16 -25.64
C VAL A 342 -11.27 1.79 -25.46
N THR A 343 -10.31 1.03 -24.94
CA THR A 343 -8.89 1.44 -24.86
C THR A 343 -8.20 1.31 -26.22
N ALA A 344 -7.29 2.22 -26.54
CA ALA A 344 -6.49 2.14 -27.77
C ALA A 344 -5.62 0.87 -27.81
N VAL A 345 -5.07 0.46 -26.67
CA VAL A 345 -4.25 -0.75 -26.53
C VAL A 345 -4.31 -1.26 -25.08
N ARG A 346 -4.24 -2.58 -24.90
CA ARG A 346 -4.15 -3.22 -23.57
C ARG A 346 -2.72 -3.26 -23.02
N ALA A 347 -1.73 -3.45 -23.89
CA ALA A 347 -0.31 -3.49 -23.54
C ALA A 347 0.51 -2.66 -24.53
N LEU A 348 1.28 -1.72 -24.01
CA LEU A 348 2.17 -0.89 -24.83
C LEU A 348 3.43 -1.69 -25.21
N PRO A 349 4.06 -1.38 -26.37
CA PRO A 349 5.43 -1.82 -26.60
C PRO A 349 6.37 -1.17 -25.57
N VAL A 350 7.61 -1.67 -25.48
CA VAL A 350 8.64 -1.03 -24.67
C VAL A 350 8.89 0.39 -25.22
N LEU A 351 8.77 1.37 -24.33
CA LEU A 351 8.99 2.79 -24.64
C LEU A 351 10.37 3.26 -24.17
N LEU A 352 10.75 4.48 -24.51
CA LEU A 352 11.83 5.18 -23.83
C LEU A 352 11.28 6.03 -22.69
N ALA A 353 12.08 6.25 -21.65
CA ALA A 353 11.72 7.16 -20.56
C ALA A 353 11.43 8.59 -21.08
N SER A 354 12.07 9.00 -22.18
CA SER A 354 11.79 10.27 -22.85
C SER A 354 10.37 10.37 -23.42
N ASP A 355 9.72 9.26 -23.77
CA ASP A 355 8.32 9.24 -24.23
C ASP A 355 7.35 9.55 -23.07
N LEU A 356 7.80 9.35 -21.82
CA LEU A 356 7.11 9.79 -20.60
C LEU A 356 7.56 11.19 -20.14
N GLY A 357 8.38 11.89 -20.93
CA GLY A 357 8.91 13.21 -20.59
C GLY A 357 10.00 13.21 -19.50
N LEU A 358 10.60 12.05 -19.19
CA LEU A 358 11.59 11.91 -18.14
C LEU A 358 13.01 12.19 -18.62
N ARG A 359 13.76 13.02 -17.88
CA ARG A 359 15.16 13.37 -18.13
C ARG A 359 16.13 12.45 -17.37
N LEU A 360 16.11 11.17 -17.73
CA LEU A 360 16.97 10.12 -17.17
C LEU A 360 18.08 9.74 -18.16
N HIS A 361 18.61 8.51 -18.08
CA HIS A 361 19.52 8.01 -19.11
C HIS A 361 18.85 8.10 -20.51
N PRO A 362 19.54 8.59 -21.56
CA PRO A 362 18.91 8.84 -22.88
C PRO A 362 18.30 7.60 -23.55
N ARG A 363 18.77 6.41 -23.16
CA ARG A 363 18.26 5.11 -23.62
C ARG A 363 17.56 4.32 -22.52
N ALA A 364 17.17 4.98 -21.41
CA ALA A 364 16.38 4.35 -20.37
C ALA A 364 15.08 3.83 -20.97
N ARG A 365 14.74 2.58 -20.69
CA ARG A 365 13.49 1.97 -21.13
C ARG A 365 12.37 2.32 -20.15
N ALA A 366 11.15 2.42 -20.67
CA ALA A 366 9.95 2.60 -19.87
C ALA A 366 8.96 1.47 -20.16
N VAL A 367 8.56 0.80 -19.08
CA VAL A 367 7.61 -0.30 -19.08
C VAL A 367 6.34 0.18 -18.41
N VAL A 368 5.27 0.28 -19.19
CA VAL A 368 3.95 0.66 -18.66
C VAL A 368 3.18 -0.63 -18.38
N LEU A 369 2.68 -0.78 -17.16
CA LEU A 369 1.90 -1.96 -16.79
C LEU A 369 0.58 -1.99 -17.58
N PRO A 370 0.14 -3.18 -18.04
CA PRO A 370 -0.93 -3.27 -19.00
C PRO A 370 -2.31 -3.06 -18.35
N ALA A 371 -3.30 -2.67 -19.15
CA ALA A 371 -4.68 -2.44 -18.71
C ALA A 371 -5.61 -3.56 -19.20
N LEU A 372 -6.59 -3.93 -18.37
CA LEU A 372 -7.65 -4.86 -18.75
C LEU A 372 -8.73 -4.18 -19.61
N GLY A 373 -8.99 -2.90 -19.35
CA GLY A 373 -9.97 -2.09 -20.08
C GLY A 373 -9.94 -0.64 -19.62
N ALA A 374 -10.99 0.13 -19.94
CA ALA A 374 -11.05 1.56 -19.62
C ALA A 374 -11.07 1.85 -18.11
N TYR A 375 -11.79 1.02 -17.35
CA TYR A 375 -12.00 1.20 -15.90
C TYR A 375 -11.10 0.34 -15.02
N VAL A 376 -10.35 -0.59 -15.60
CA VAL A 376 -9.41 -1.44 -14.86
C VAL A 376 -8.05 -1.36 -15.54
N GLY A 377 -7.21 -0.48 -15.01
CA GLY A 377 -5.92 -0.13 -15.60
C GLY A 377 -4.72 -0.92 -15.07
N GLY A 378 -3.54 -0.39 -15.37
CA GLY A 378 -2.26 -1.00 -14.99
C GLY A 378 -1.95 -0.90 -13.51
N ASP A 379 -2.57 0.03 -12.78
CA ASP A 379 -2.59 0.10 -11.32
C ASP A 379 -3.22 -1.14 -10.69
N ILE A 380 -4.32 -1.64 -11.25
CA ILE A 380 -4.99 -2.84 -10.72
C ILE A 380 -4.26 -4.11 -11.11
N VAL A 381 -3.72 -4.19 -12.34
CA VAL A 381 -2.85 -5.30 -12.73
C VAL A 381 -1.59 -5.35 -11.87
N ALA A 382 -0.99 -4.19 -11.59
CA ALA A 382 0.11 -4.05 -10.63
C ALA A 382 -0.29 -4.56 -9.24
N GLY A 383 -1.49 -4.18 -8.77
CA GLY A 383 -2.03 -4.59 -7.49
C GLY A 383 -2.25 -6.09 -7.40
N ALA A 384 -2.85 -6.71 -8.42
CA ALA A 384 -3.06 -8.14 -8.51
C ALA A 384 -1.72 -8.91 -8.49
N LEU A 385 -0.71 -8.41 -9.21
CA LEU A 385 0.65 -8.97 -9.22
C LEU A 385 1.31 -8.87 -7.82
N ALA A 386 1.27 -7.68 -7.22
CA ALA A 386 1.88 -7.40 -5.92
C ALA A 386 1.28 -8.27 -4.81
N THR A 387 -0.04 -8.45 -4.86
CA THR A 387 -0.78 -9.23 -3.87
C THR A 387 -0.81 -10.73 -4.18
N GLY A 388 -0.32 -11.14 -5.36
CA GLY A 388 -0.26 -12.54 -5.80
C GLY A 388 -1.63 -13.17 -5.97
N MET A 389 -2.58 -12.44 -6.55
CA MET A 389 -3.94 -12.93 -6.81
C MET A 389 -3.95 -14.14 -7.76
N ASP A 390 -2.95 -14.25 -8.64
CA ASP A 390 -2.69 -15.36 -9.57
C ASP A 390 -2.07 -16.59 -8.91
N ARG A 391 -1.51 -16.45 -7.70
CA ARG A 391 -0.66 -17.50 -7.08
C ARG A 391 -1.26 -18.12 -5.84
N ASP A 392 -2.18 -17.41 -5.19
CA ASP A 392 -2.85 -17.90 -4.01
C ASP A 392 -4.11 -18.67 -4.41
N ARG A 393 -4.20 -19.94 -4.00
CA ARG A 393 -5.34 -20.80 -4.33
C ARG A 393 -6.57 -20.49 -3.47
N ARG A 394 -6.39 -19.76 -2.37
CA ARG A 394 -7.48 -19.32 -1.51
C ARG A 394 -8.36 -18.34 -2.26
N LEU A 395 -9.67 -18.37 -1.98
CA LEU A 395 -10.56 -17.35 -2.51
C LEU A 395 -10.32 -16.03 -1.76
N ARG A 396 -9.80 -15.03 -2.47
CA ARG A 396 -9.38 -13.74 -1.93
C ARG A 396 -10.06 -12.63 -2.69
N LEU A 397 -10.49 -11.62 -1.94
CA LEU A 397 -11.08 -10.41 -2.47
C LEU A 397 -10.08 -9.27 -2.34
N PHE A 398 -9.66 -8.70 -3.45
CA PHE A 398 -8.86 -7.49 -3.51
C PHE A 398 -9.76 -6.32 -3.88
N VAL A 399 -9.73 -5.26 -3.09
CA VAL A 399 -10.54 -4.05 -3.28
C VAL A 399 -9.62 -2.85 -3.20
N ASP A 400 -9.42 -2.15 -4.33
CA ASP A 400 -8.75 -0.85 -4.33
C ASP A 400 -9.80 0.23 -4.06
N VAL A 401 -9.71 0.87 -2.89
CA VAL A 401 -10.75 1.82 -2.48
C VAL A 401 -10.38 3.23 -2.93
N GLY A 402 -11.07 3.69 -3.97
CA GLY A 402 -11.04 5.05 -4.51
C GLY A 402 -12.36 5.39 -5.21
N THR A 403 -12.40 6.48 -5.98
CA THR A 403 -13.61 6.93 -6.69
C THR A 403 -14.29 5.86 -7.57
N ASN A 404 -13.52 5.05 -8.30
CA ASN A 404 -14.04 4.02 -9.22
C ASN A 404 -14.05 2.60 -8.62
N CYS A 405 -13.57 2.47 -7.38
CA CYS A 405 -13.32 1.24 -6.64
C CYS A 405 -13.23 -0.04 -7.48
N GLU A 406 -12.02 -0.39 -7.85
CA GLU A 406 -11.71 -1.58 -8.61
C GLU A 406 -11.57 -2.80 -7.70
N ILE A 407 -12.11 -3.93 -8.16
CA ILE A 407 -12.25 -5.15 -7.38
C ILE A 407 -11.69 -6.31 -8.19
N VAL A 408 -10.86 -7.14 -7.57
CA VAL A 408 -10.38 -8.41 -8.13
C VAL A 408 -10.74 -9.54 -7.18
N LEU A 409 -11.45 -10.55 -7.68
CA LEU A 409 -11.71 -11.79 -6.98
C LEU A 409 -10.82 -12.89 -7.58
N GLY A 410 -9.95 -13.47 -6.77
CA GLY A 410 -9.02 -14.52 -7.20
C GLY A 410 -9.18 -15.78 -6.35
N GLY A 411 -9.05 -16.95 -6.98
CA GLY A 411 -9.07 -18.26 -6.33
C GLY A 411 -8.38 -19.31 -7.20
N ALA A 412 -8.44 -20.58 -6.78
CA ALA A 412 -7.72 -21.67 -7.45
C ALA A 412 -8.01 -21.86 -8.95
N ASP A 413 -9.20 -21.46 -9.40
CA ASP A 413 -9.70 -21.82 -10.73
C ASP A 413 -9.86 -20.62 -11.68
N ARG A 414 -10.09 -19.41 -11.15
CA ARG A 414 -10.46 -18.21 -11.93
C ARG A 414 -10.04 -16.91 -11.23
N LEU A 415 -9.70 -15.92 -12.04
CA LEU A 415 -9.56 -14.53 -11.62
C LEU A 415 -10.60 -13.67 -12.35
N LEU A 416 -11.35 -12.88 -11.60
CA LEU A 416 -12.35 -11.96 -12.12
C LEU A 416 -12.04 -10.55 -11.65
N ALA A 417 -12.29 -9.55 -12.48
CA ALA A 417 -12.15 -8.15 -12.10
C ALA A 417 -13.36 -7.31 -12.53
N THR A 418 -13.61 -6.23 -11.79
CA THR A 418 -14.63 -5.23 -12.12
C THR A 418 -14.23 -3.86 -11.57
N ALA A 419 -14.86 -2.80 -12.06
CA ALA A 419 -14.87 -1.48 -11.41
C ALA A 419 -16.29 -1.16 -10.93
N ALA A 420 -16.43 -0.61 -9.73
CA ALA A 420 -17.72 -0.26 -9.15
C ALA A 420 -17.83 1.26 -8.97
N PRO A 421 -18.92 1.92 -9.44
CA PRO A 421 -19.05 3.37 -9.38
C PRO A 421 -19.37 3.85 -7.95
N ALA A 422 -18.39 3.79 -7.05
CA ALA A 422 -18.53 4.14 -5.65
C ALA A 422 -18.72 5.65 -5.43
N GLY A 423 -18.18 6.46 -6.34
CA GLY A 423 -18.18 7.91 -6.20
C GLY A 423 -17.18 8.37 -5.12
N PRO A 424 -17.07 9.68 -4.90
CA PRO A 424 -15.92 10.24 -4.20
C PRO A 424 -16.13 10.41 -2.68
N ALA A 425 -17.15 9.76 -2.10
CA ALA A 425 -17.50 9.89 -0.69
C ALA A 425 -16.32 9.48 0.23
N PHE A 426 -15.60 8.41 -0.12
CA PHE A 426 -14.41 7.96 0.62
C PHE A 426 -13.22 8.92 0.51
N GLU A 427 -13.22 9.82 -0.47
CA GLU A 427 -12.19 10.85 -0.62
C GLU A 427 -12.57 12.16 0.13
N GLY A 428 -13.72 12.16 0.81
CA GLY A 428 -14.27 13.32 1.51
C GLY A 428 -14.93 14.33 0.57
N ALA A 429 -15.05 14.05 -0.73
CA ALA A 429 -15.81 14.91 -1.63
C ALA A 429 -17.30 14.62 -1.54
N GLN A 430 -18.13 15.64 -1.79
CA GLN A 430 -19.60 15.58 -1.64
C GLN A 430 -20.12 15.31 -0.22
N ILE A 431 -19.23 15.35 0.77
CA ILE A 431 -19.54 15.28 2.20
C ILE A 431 -19.45 16.70 2.78
N ARG A 432 -20.44 17.12 3.57
CA ARG A 432 -20.59 18.52 4.04
C ARG A 432 -19.35 19.07 4.75
N CYS A 433 -18.86 18.32 5.73
CA CYS A 433 -17.61 18.62 6.44
C CYS A 433 -16.46 17.75 5.92
N GLY A 434 -16.59 17.19 4.71
CA GLY A 434 -15.60 16.29 4.14
C GLY A 434 -14.35 17.02 3.68
N MET A 435 -13.20 16.40 3.89
CA MET A 435 -11.91 16.87 3.42
C MET A 435 -10.97 15.70 3.13
N ARG A 436 -9.87 15.97 2.43
CA ARG A 436 -8.82 14.98 2.23
C ARG A 436 -8.12 14.64 3.56
N ALA A 437 -7.43 13.50 3.59
CA ALA A 437 -6.57 13.13 4.70
C ALA A 437 -5.35 14.08 4.78
N SER A 438 -5.52 15.17 5.51
CA SER A 438 -4.50 16.19 5.79
C SER A 438 -4.67 16.74 7.20
N ALA A 439 -3.75 17.60 7.66
CA ALA A 439 -3.81 18.16 9.00
C ALA A 439 -5.18 18.79 9.31
N GLY A 440 -5.77 18.41 10.44
CA GLY A 440 -7.13 18.82 10.85
C GLY A 440 -8.25 17.87 10.41
N ALA A 441 -7.97 16.87 9.57
CA ALA A 441 -8.97 15.86 9.25
C ALA A 441 -9.15 14.86 10.40
N ILE A 442 -10.39 14.62 10.80
CA ILE A 442 -10.78 13.53 11.69
C ILE A 442 -10.60 12.23 10.92
N GLU A 443 -9.69 11.36 11.38
CA GLU A 443 -9.35 10.07 10.75
C GLU A 443 -9.90 8.85 11.50
N THR A 444 -10.20 9.01 12.79
CA THR A 444 -10.81 7.96 13.62
C THR A 444 -11.88 8.55 14.52
N VAL A 445 -12.96 7.81 14.71
CA VAL A 445 -14.07 8.19 15.59
C VAL A 445 -14.39 7.02 16.51
N ARG A 446 -14.53 7.28 17.80
CA ARG A 446 -15.08 6.33 18.78
C ARG A 446 -16.17 7.02 19.60
N LEU A 447 -17.29 6.34 19.74
CA LEU A 447 -18.45 6.82 20.49
C LEU A 447 -18.62 6.01 21.78
N ALA A 448 -18.03 6.49 22.87
CA ALA A 448 -18.22 5.95 24.21
C ALA A 448 -19.23 6.86 24.97
N PRO A 449 -19.30 6.99 26.32
CA PRO A 449 -20.21 7.99 26.88
C PRO A 449 -19.84 9.42 26.44
N SER A 450 -18.66 9.61 25.83
CA SER A 450 -18.19 10.80 25.12
C SER A 450 -17.73 10.48 23.69
N VAL A 451 -17.55 11.53 22.88
CA VAL A 451 -16.95 11.44 21.54
C VAL A 451 -15.43 11.53 21.65
N GLU A 452 -14.73 10.53 21.14
CA GLU A 452 -13.27 10.50 21.03
C GLU A 452 -12.87 10.55 19.55
N LEU A 453 -11.96 11.46 19.21
CA LEU A 453 -11.53 11.72 17.83
C LEU A 453 -10.02 11.59 17.72
N GLY A 454 -9.55 10.89 16.69
CA GLY A 454 -8.17 11.04 16.21
C GLY A 454 -8.14 12.02 15.05
N VAL A 455 -7.30 13.05 15.15
CA VAL A 455 -7.16 14.11 14.15
C VAL A 455 -5.75 14.12 13.60
N ILE A 456 -5.63 14.13 12.28
CA ILE A 456 -4.33 14.15 11.60
C ILE A 456 -3.60 15.44 11.99
N GLY A 457 -2.35 15.29 12.42
CA GLY A 457 -1.48 16.41 12.78
C GLY A 457 -1.68 16.95 14.19
N ASP A 458 -2.54 16.32 15.01
CA ASP A 458 -2.78 16.72 16.41
C ASP A 458 -3.21 18.19 16.55
N VAL A 459 -3.98 18.70 15.58
CA VAL A 459 -4.54 20.07 15.55
C VAL A 459 -6.06 20.06 15.75
N ALA A 460 -6.67 21.24 15.83
CA ALA A 460 -8.14 21.35 15.90
C ALA A 460 -8.81 20.71 14.67
N PRO A 461 -9.92 19.97 14.85
CA PRO A 461 -10.62 19.34 13.74
C PRO A 461 -11.23 20.40 12.81
N ALA A 462 -10.96 20.25 11.52
CA ALA A 462 -11.48 21.11 10.45
C ALA A 462 -12.47 20.38 9.52
N GLY A 463 -12.47 19.05 9.54
CA GLY A 463 -13.35 18.23 8.71
C GLY A 463 -13.15 16.73 8.94
N LEU A 464 -13.83 15.90 8.14
CA LEU A 464 -13.74 14.44 8.14
C LEU A 464 -13.02 13.98 6.88
N CYS A 465 -11.97 13.17 7.03
CA CYS A 465 -11.53 12.35 5.91
C CYS A 465 -12.37 11.08 5.81
N GLY A 466 -12.18 10.33 4.74
CA GLY A 466 -12.97 9.14 4.49
C GLY A 466 -12.94 8.10 5.62
N SER A 467 -11.78 7.83 6.22
CA SER A 467 -11.71 6.85 7.33
C SER A 467 -12.53 7.32 8.53
N GLY A 468 -12.49 8.63 8.81
CA GLY A 468 -13.33 9.27 9.83
C GLY A 468 -14.82 9.22 9.49
N LEU A 469 -15.20 9.36 8.21
CA LEU A 469 -16.59 9.19 7.75
C LEU A 469 -17.09 7.76 8.01
N VAL A 470 -16.30 6.76 7.62
CA VAL A 470 -16.69 5.36 7.82
C VAL A 470 -16.76 5.01 9.32
N ASP A 471 -15.78 5.43 10.11
CA ASP A 471 -15.79 5.23 11.56
C ASP A 471 -16.97 5.94 12.23
N ALA A 472 -17.28 7.18 11.85
CA ALA A 472 -18.41 7.91 12.40
C ALA A 472 -19.73 7.17 12.16
N VAL A 473 -19.98 6.73 10.92
CA VAL A 473 -21.20 5.99 10.59
C VAL A 473 -21.23 4.63 11.28
N ALA A 474 -20.12 3.89 11.27
CA ALA A 474 -20.00 2.60 11.95
C ALA A 474 -20.29 2.72 13.45
N GLU A 475 -19.72 3.73 14.11
CA GLU A 475 -19.94 3.94 15.54
C GLU A 475 -21.37 4.38 15.84
N LEU A 476 -21.98 5.23 15.00
CA LEU A 476 -23.38 5.64 15.16
C LEU A 476 -24.34 4.46 15.03
N LEU A 477 -24.07 3.53 14.11
CA LEU A 477 -24.78 2.24 14.03
C LEU A 477 -24.58 1.41 15.30
N ARG A 478 -23.33 1.35 15.80
CA ARG A 478 -22.99 0.56 16.99
C ARG A 478 -23.71 1.06 18.25
N VAL A 479 -23.83 2.37 18.44
CA VAL A 479 -24.52 2.97 19.59
C VAL A 479 -26.03 3.12 19.38
N GLY A 480 -26.54 2.74 18.21
CA GLY A 480 -27.97 2.78 17.88
C GLY A 480 -28.53 4.17 17.57
N LEU A 481 -27.68 5.20 17.41
CA LEU A 481 -28.14 6.54 17.02
C LEU A 481 -28.45 6.65 15.52
N LEU A 482 -28.00 5.67 14.73
CA LEU A 482 -28.34 5.49 13.33
C LEU A 482 -28.98 4.11 13.16
N ASP A 483 -30.12 4.04 12.47
CA ASP A 483 -30.75 2.76 12.14
C ASP A 483 -30.16 2.13 10.87
N ARG A 484 -30.58 0.90 10.56
CA ARG A 484 -30.10 0.15 9.39
C ARG A 484 -30.49 0.80 8.05
N SER A 485 -31.55 1.60 8.02
CA SER A 485 -31.92 2.36 6.82
C SER A 485 -31.00 3.57 6.60
N GLY A 486 -30.12 3.85 7.57
CA GLY A 486 -29.24 5.01 7.61
C GLY A 486 -29.95 6.27 8.11
N ARG A 487 -31.09 6.17 8.80
CA ARG A 487 -31.78 7.33 9.39
C ARG A 487 -31.33 7.55 10.82
N PHE A 488 -31.13 8.81 11.18
CA PHE A 488 -30.92 9.19 12.58
C PHE A 488 -32.20 8.97 13.40
N VAL A 489 -32.08 8.27 14.53
CA VAL A 489 -33.21 7.94 15.41
C VAL A 489 -33.83 9.19 16.06
N PRO A 490 -35.15 9.27 16.33
CA PRO A 490 -35.79 10.39 17.03
C PRO A 490 -35.11 10.79 18.34
N GLU A 491 -35.25 12.05 18.76
CA GLU A 491 -34.56 12.58 19.95
C GLU A 491 -34.88 11.78 21.23
N GLU A 492 -36.15 11.45 21.44
CA GLU A 492 -36.61 10.63 22.58
C GLU A 492 -35.92 9.26 22.61
N GLU A 493 -35.67 8.67 21.45
CA GLU A 493 -34.97 7.40 21.32
C GLU A 493 -33.45 7.57 21.51
N ALA A 494 -32.86 8.64 21.00
CA ALA A 494 -31.45 8.96 21.21
C ALA A 494 -31.12 9.11 22.71
N VAL A 495 -31.99 9.80 23.48
CA VAL A 495 -31.85 9.95 24.93
C VAL A 495 -31.89 8.60 25.65
N ARG A 496 -32.72 7.66 25.17
CA ARG A 496 -32.81 6.32 25.75
C ARG A 496 -31.60 5.44 25.41
N LEU A 497 -31.15 5.46 24.15
CA LEU A 497 -30.09 4.58 23.65
C LEU A 497 -28.69 5.05 24.08
N ALA A 498 -28.42 6.35 23.99
CA ALA A 498 -27.12 6.94 24.29
C ALA A 498 -27.25 8.33 24.94
N PRO A 499 -27.66 8.41 26.23
CA PRO A 499 -27.91 9.67 26.92
C PRO A 499 -26.76 10.69 26.84
N GLY A 500 -25.51 10.23 26.95
CA GLY A 500 -24.32 11.09 26.89
C GLY A 500 -24.00 11.67 25.50
N LEU A 501 -24.64 11.13 24.46
CA LEU A 501 -24.43 11.52 23.06
C LEU A 501 -25.66 12.19 22.44
N ALA A 502 -26.85 12.03 23.05
CA ALA A 502 -28.12 12.50 22.50
C ALA A 502 -28.13 13.99 22.15
N ALA A 503 -27.53 14.85 23.00
CA ALA A 503 -27.46 16.29 22.78
C ALA A 503 -26.64 16.70 21.53
N ARG A 504 -25.84 15.80 20.97
CA ARG A 504 -25.08 16.02 19.73
C ARG A 504 -25.90 15.75 18.47
N LEU A 505 -27.06 15.10 18.61
CA LEU A 505 -27.99 14.86 17.53
C LEU A 505 -28.95 16.06 17.43
N THR A 506 -28.71 16.93 16.45
CA THR A 506 -29.40 18.22 16.34
C THR A 506 -29.79 18.52 14.88
N VAL A 507 -30.24 19.74 14.61
CA VAL A 507 -30.60 20.22 13.27
C VAL A 507 -29.72 21.41 12.90
N ILE A 508 -29.02 21.30 11.77
CA ILE A 508 -28.23 22.39 11.17
C ILE A 508 -28.72 22.57 9.73
N GLY A 509 -29.10 23.80 9.36
CA GLY A 509 -29.57 24.09 8.00
C GLY A 509 -30.85 23.34 7.59
N GLY A 510 -31.71 22.98 8.55
CA GLY A 510 -32.93 22.19 8.32
C GLY A 510 -32.70 20.69 8.13
N GLU A 511 -31.45 20.24 8.26
CA GLU A 511 -31.05 18.84 8.12
C GLU A 511 -30.66 18.27 9.49
N ARG A 512 -31.00 17.00 9.73
CA ARG A 512 -30.58 16.31 10.95
C ARG A 512 -29.11 15.91 10.87
N VAL A 513 -28.36 16.19 11.94
CA VAL A 513 -26.91 16.00 11.98
C VAL A 513 -26.46 15.42 13.33
N PHE A 514 -25.30 14.79 13.33
CA PHE A 514 -24.56 14.45 14.54
C PHE A 514 -23.27 15.28 14.64
N VAL A 515 -23.14 16.08 15.69
CA VAL A 515 -21.98 16.96 15.90
C VAL A 515 -20.81 16.18 16.51
N LEU A 516 -19.72 16.06 15.77
CA LEU A 516 -18.49 15.40 16.21
C LEU A 516 -17.65 16.34 17.08
N ALA A 517 -17.32 17.53 16.58
CA ALA A 517 -16.58 18.54 17.32
C ALA A 517 -16.77 19.94 16.71
N GLY A 518 -17.10 20.94 17.53
CA GLY A 518 -17.30 22.31 17.06
C GLY A 518 -18.29 22.37 15.90
N ASP A 519 -17.84 22.90 14.76
CA ASP A 519 -18.61 23.00 13.52
C ASP A 519 -18.47 21.78 12.59
N VAL A 520 -17.75 20.75 13.03
CA VAL A 520 -17.56 19.51 12.28
C VAL A 520 -18.65 18.51 12.66
N TYR A 521 -19.54 18.23 11.72
CA TYR A 521 -20.70 17.35 11.91
C TYR A 521 -20.86 16.37 10.74
N LEU A 522 -21.63 15.31 10.99
CA LEU A 522 -22.07 14.36 9.98
C LEU A 522 -23.56 14.57 9.70
N SER A 523 -23.92 14.82 8.44
CA SER A 523 -25.30 15.08 8.03
C SER A 523 -26.04 13.81 7.58
N GLN A 524 -27.37 13.86 7.54
CA GLN A 524 -28.20 12.76 7.04
C GLN A 524 -27.91 12.44 5.57
N ARG A 525 -27.60 13.46 4.76
CA ARG A 525 -27.15 13.33 3.38
C ARG A 525 -25.76 12.70 3.29
N ASP A 526 -24.81 13.09 4.15
CA ASP A 526 -23.48 12.47 4.17
C ASP A 526 -23.57 10.95 4.41
N VAL A 527 -24.48 10.52 5.29
CA VAL A 527 -24.78 9.09 5.49
C VAL A 527 -25.29 8.44 4.20
N ARG A 528 -26.15 9.12 3.44
CA ARG A 528 -26.69 8.61 2.17
C ARG A 528 -25.61 8.47 1.10
N GLU A 529 -24.69 9.44 0.99
CA GLU A 529 -23.56 9.35 0.08
C GLU A 529 -22.66 8.14 0.42
N LEU A 530 -22.40 7.90 1.71
CA LEU A 530 -21.68 6.69 2.13
C LEU A 530 -22.45 5.40 1.80
N GLN A 531 -23.78 5.39 1.96
CA GLN A 531 -24.61 4.23 1.61
C GLN A 531 -24.51 3.89 0.13
N PHE A 532 -24.54 4.90 -0.76
CA PHE A 532 -24.36 4.67 -2.19
C PHE A 532 -22.97 4.09 -2.48
N ALA A 533 -21.92 4.67 -1.92
CA ALA A 533 -20.56 4.23 -2.17
C ALA A 533 -20.33 2.79 -1.70
N LYS A 534 -20.74 2.46 -0.47
CA LYS A 534 -20.57 1.10 0.07
C LYS A 534 -21.45 0.08 -0.67
N ALA A 535 -22.65 0.47 -1.10
CA ALA A 535 -23.57 -0.44 -1.80
C ALA A 535 -23.06 -0.78 -3.20
N ALA A 536 -22.46 0.19 -3.91
CA ALA A 536 -21.85 -0.05 -5.22
C ALA A 536 -20.72 -1.08 -5.12
N ILE A 537 -19.81 -0.90 -4.15
CA ILE A 537 -18.69 -1.82 -3.90
C ILE A 537 -19.20 -3.20 -3.50
N ALA A 538 -20.17 -3.26 -2.59
CA ALA A 538 -20.78 -4.51 -2.15
C ALA A 538 -21.45 -5.28 -3.29
N THR A 539 -22.14 -4.54 -4.17
CA THR A 539 -22.76 -5.12 -5.37
C THR A 539 -21.71 -5.70 -6.30
N GLY A 540 -20.60 -4.97 -6.52
CA GLY A 540 -19.50 -5.41 -7.37
C GLY A 540 -18.91 -6.75 -6.93
N TRP A 541 -18.47 -6.87 -5.67
CA TRP A 541 -17.87 -8.13 -5.22
C TRP A 541 -18.87 -9.29 -5.09
N ARG A 542 -20.15 -9.02 -4.77
CA ARG A 542 -21.20 -10.06 -4.76
C ARG A 542 -21.51 -10.58 -6.17
N LEU A 543 -21.50 -9.71 -7.17
CA LEU A 543 -21.65 -10.13 -8.56
C LEU A 543 -20.44 -10.93 -9.05
N LEU A 544 -19.22 -10.57 -8.65
CA LEU A 544 -18.03 -11.39 -8.93
C LEU A 544 -18.14 -12.78 -8.29
N LEU A 545 -18.60 -12.88 -7.04
CA LEU A 545 -18.82 -14.17 -6.37
C LEU A 545 -19.81 -15.05 -7.14
N GLN A 546 -20.92 -14.46 -7.61
CA GLN A 546 -21.89 -15.17 -8.42
C GLN A 546 -21.31 -15.65 -9.74
N GLU A 547 -20.55 -14.81 -10.46
CA GLU A 547 -19.86 -15.21 -11.70
C GLU A 547 -18.80 -16.30 -11.46
N HIS A 548 -18.16 -16.27 -10.28
CA HIS A 548 -17.22 -17.30 -9.85
C HIS A 548 -17.95 -18.60 -9.46
N GLY A 549 -19.20 -18.52 -8.99
CA GLY A 549 -19.95 -19.64 -8.43
C GLY A 549 -19.58 -19.96 -6.98
N ALA A 550 -19.09 -18.97 -6.22
CA ALA A 550 -18.73 -19.09 -4.81
C ALA A 550 -19.72 -18.34 -3.90
N GLY A 551 -19.81 -18.77 -2.63
CA GLY A 551 -20.54 -18.08 -1.57
C GLY A 551 -19.68 -17.05 -0.84
N GLU A 552 -20.32 -16.19 -0.04
CA GLU A 552 -19.60 -15.18 0.77
C GLU A 552 -18.68 -15.83 1.82
N ASP A 553 -19.13 -16.93 2.42
CA ASP A 553 -18.38 -17.70 3.43
C ASP A 553 -17.13 -18.38 2.86
N ASP A 554 -17.04 -18.52 1.54
CA ASP A 554 -15.86 -19.07 0.87
C ASP A 554 -14.70 -18.08 0.84
N ILE A 555 -14.95 -16.78 1.04
CA ILE A 555 -13.90 -15.75 1.03
C ILE A 555 -13.01 -15.94 2.26
N GLN A 556 -11.73 -16.22 2.02
CA GLN A 556 -10.77 -16.50 3.08
C GLN A 556 -9.95 -15.27 3.47
N GLN A 557 -9.88 -14.26 2.61
CA GLN A 557 -9.15 -13.02 2.88
C GLN A 557 -9.71 -11.86 2.06
N VAL A 558 -9.71 -10.67 2.65
CA VAL A 558 -9.93 -9.39 1.97
C VAL A 558 -8.65 -8.56 2.04
N LEU A 559 -8.25 -7.98 0.92
CA LEU A 559 -7.14 -7.05 0.78
C LEU A 559 -7.72 -5.68 0.43
N LEU A 560 -7.52 -4.71 1.32
CA LEU A 560 -7.95 -3.33 1.12
C LEU A 560 -6.76 -2.50 0.67
N ALA A 561 -6.77 -2.05 -0.58
CA ALA A 561 -5.74 -1.22 -1.16
C ALA A 561 -6.21 0.23 -1.36
N GLY A 562 -5.31 1.03 -1.88
CA GLY A 562 -5.51 2.44 -2.11
C GLY A 562 -5.11 3.29 -0.90
N SER A 563 -4.95 4.58 -1.17
CA SER A 563 -4.58 5.56 -0.15
C SER A 563 -5.57 5.57 1.02
N PHE A 564 -6.86 5.35 0.74
CA PHE A 564 -7.92 5.22 1.75
C PHE A 564 -7.91 3.86 2.44
N GLY A 565 -7.84 2.75 1.68
CA GLY A 565 -7.93 1.39 2.24
C GLY A 565 -6.86 1.11 3.30
N SER A 566 -5.74 1.82 3.22
CA SER A 566 -4.63 1.76 4.18
C SER A 566 -4.98 2.24 5.60
N TYR A 567 -5.99 3.10 5.73
CA TYR A 567 -6.43 3.69 7.02
C TYR A 567 -7.82 3.23 7.44
N LEU A 568 -8.47 2.40 6.63
CA LEU A 568 -9.81 1.92 6.90
C LEU A 568 -9.79 0.89 8.03
N SER A 569 -10.57 1.13 9.08
CA SER A 569 -10.81 0.17 10.15
C SER A 569 -11.51 -1.08 9.59
N PRO A 570 -10.92 -2.29 9.72
CA PRO A 570 -11.59 -3.53 9.31
C PRO A 570 -12.95 -3.74 9.98
N ALA A 571 -13.05 -3.38 11.27
CA ALA A 571 -14.30 -3.50 12.02
C ALA A 571 -15.38 -2.57 11.48
N SER A 572 -15.01 -1.35 11.11
CA SER A 572 -15.94 -0.36 10.56
C SER A 572 -16.37 -0.76 9.14
N ALA A 573 -15.45 -1.26 8.31
CA ALA A 573 -15.74 -1.75 6.96
C ALA A 573 -16.76 -2.91 6.97
N VAL A 574 -16.59 -3.88 7.87
CA VAL A 574 -17.56 -4.97 8.06
C VAL A 574 -18.90 -4.42 8.55
N ARG A 575 -18.88 -3.54 9.57
CA ARG A 575 -20.11 -3.01 10.17
C ARG A 575 -21.00 -2.25 9.19
N ILE A 576 -20.40 -1.49 8.27
CA ILE A 576 -21.17 -0.77 7.24
C ILE A 576 -21.56 -1.67 6.05
N GLY A 577 -21.05 -2.90 5.99
CA GLY A 577 -21.27 -3.83 4.89
C GLY A 577 -20.52 -3.44 3.61
N LEU A 578 -19.35 -2.83 3.74
CA LEU A 578 -18.47 -2.53 2.60
C LEU A 578 -17.81 -3.80 2.07
N VAL A 579 -17.41 -4.67 3.00
CA VAL A 579 -16.74 -5.96 2.75
C VAL A 579 -17.55 -7.09 3.41
N PRO A 580 -17.33 -8.36 3.00
CA PRO A 580 -17.98 -9.51 3.62
C PRO A 580 -17.74 -9.60 5.13
N GLU A 581 -18.66 -10.23 5.85
CA GLU A 581 -18.52 -10.47 7.28
C GLU A 581 -17.45 -11.55 7.55
N LEU A 582 -16.25 -11.11 7.87
CA LEU A 582 -15.10 -11.98 8.13
C LEU A 582 -14.42 -11.61 9.46
N ALA A 583 -13.71 -12.57 10.02
CA ALA A 583 -12.80 -12.31 11.14
C ALA A 583 -11.82 -11.17 10.75
N LEU A 584 -11.66 -10.17 11.63
CA LEU A 584 -10.88 -8.96 11.32
C LEU A 584 -9.43 -9.25 10.90
N SER A 585 -8.84 -10.34 11.40
CA SER A 585 -7.49 -10.79 11.02
C SER A 585 -7.38 -11.25 9.56
N ARG A 586 -8.50 -11.47 8.87
CA ARG A 586 -8.58 -11.83 7.45
C ARG A 586 -8.77 -10.61 6.55
N ILE A 587 -8.93 -9.41 7.11
CA ILE A 587 -9.06 -8.16 6.36
C ILE A 587 -7.75 -7.40 6.54
N VAL A 588 -6.96 -7.35 5.48
CA VAL A 588 -5.58 -6.85 5.51
C VAL A 588 -5.49 -5.58 4.68
N SER A 589 -4.93 -4.52 5.27
CA SER A 589 -4.52 -3.34 4.51
C SER A 589 -3.33 -3.69 3.62
N ALA A 590 -3.49 -3.52 2.30
CA ALA A 590 -2.49 -3.85 1.30
C ALA A 590 -1.61 -2.67 0.87
N GLY A 591 -1.96 -1.43 1.25
CA GLY A 591 -1.14 -0.25 0.97
C GLY A 591 -1.22 0.23 -0.48
N ASN A 592 -0.17 0.92 -0.93
CA ASN A 592 0.03 1.29 -2.33
C ASN A 592 0.54 0.08 -3.15
N VAL A 593 -0.39 -0.79 -3.53
CA VAL A 593 -0.08 -1.98 -4.31
C VAL A 593 0.30 -1.69 -5.77
N ALA A 594 -0.14 -0.56 -6.34
CA ALA A 594 0.24 -0.14 -7.68
C ALA A 594 1.76 0.15 -7.74
N GLY A 595 2.25 0.89 -6.76
CA GLY A 595 3.67 1.13 -6.57
C GLY A 595 4.46 -0.16 -6.31
N GLU A 596 3.94 -1.08 -5.48
CA GLU A 596 4.61 -2.38 -5.25
C GLU A 596 4.67 -3.24 -6.52
N GLY A 597 3.61 -3.27 -7.34
CA GLY A 597 3.61 -4.01 -8.60
C GLY A 597 4.58 -3.41 -9.63
N ALA A 598 4.69 -2.08 -9.69
CA ALA A 598 5.70 -1.40 -10.51
C ALA A 598 7.14 -1.74 -10.06
N LYS A 599 7.38 -1.83 -8.74
CA LYS A 599 8.68 -2.30 -8.21
C LYS A 599 8.97 -3.73 -8.66
N LEU A 600 8.00 -4.65 -8.52
CA LEU A 600 8.17 -6.04 -8.95
C LEU A 600 8.52 -6.15 -10.44
N ALA A 601 7.88 -5.36 -11.30
CA ALA A 601 8.14 -5.35 -12.74
C ALA A 601 9.55 -4.84 -13.13
N LEU A 602 10.17 -3.99 -12.29
CA LEU A 602 11.58 -3.57 -12.44
C LEU A 602 12.55 -4.62 -11.91
N LEU A 603 12.23 -5.19 -10.74
CA LEU A 603 13.11 -6.11 -10.05
C LEU A 603 13.19 -7.46 -10.74
N SER A 604 12.21 -7.82 -11.56
CA SER A 604 12.19 -9.10 -12.26
C SER A 604 11.43 -9.05 -13.59
N VAL A 605 12.14 -9.36 -14.67
CA VAL A 605 11.52 -9.56 -16.00
C VAL A 605 10.49 -10.70 -16.01
N GLN A 606 10.57 -11.66 -15.08
CA GLN A 606 9.54 -12.70 -14.94
C GLN A 606 8.24 -12.14 -14.36
N GLU A 607 8.33 -11.18 -13.44
CA GLU A 607 7.14 -10.53 -12.88
C GLU A 607 6.50 -9.58 -13.89
N ARG A 608 7.32 -8.92 -14.72
CA ARG A 608 6.83 -8.17 -15.89
C ARG A 608 6.04 -9.07 -16.85
N ALA A 609 6.56 -10.26 -17.16
CA ALA A 609 5.83 -11.23 -17.97
C ALA A 609 4.55 -11.73 -17.26
N GLY A 610 4.58 -11.89 -15.93
CA GLY A 610 3.40 -12.21 -15.13
C GLY A 610 2.31 -11.13 -15.23
N ALA A 611 2.66 -9.85 -15.20
CA ALA A 611 1.71 -8.76 -15.41
C ALA A 611 1.02 -8.83 -16.79
N LEU A 612 1.74 -9.24 -17.84
CA LEU A 612 1.16 -9.46 -19.15
C LEU A 612 0.26 -10.69 -19.19
N ALA A 613 0.65 -11.79 -18.52
CA ALA A 613 -0.16 -13.01 -18.42
C ALA A 613 -1.51 -12.76 -17.72
N LEU A 614 -1.54 -11.87 -16.72
CA LEU A 614 -2.78 -11.47 -16.03
C LEU A 614 -3.85 -10.92 -16.98
N LEU A 615 -3.48 -10.37 -18.14
CA LEU A 615 -4.45 -9.94 -19.15
C LEU A 615 -5.31 -11.10 -19.69
N GLU A 616 -4.74 -12.29 -19.80
CA GLU A 616 -5.42 -13.46 -20.33
C GLU A 616 -6.08 -14.28 -19.22
N GLU A 617 -5.58 -14.17 -17.99
CA GLU A 617 -6.10 -14.90 -16.83
C GLU A 617 -7.28 -14.17 -16.16
N ILE A 618 -7.25 -12.83 -16.12
CA ILE A 618 -8.31 -12.04 -15.50
C ILE A 618 -9.44 -11.79 -16.51
N ARG A 619 -10.62 -12.31 -16.20
CA ARG A 619 -11.84 -11.96 -16.92
C ARG A 619 -12.49 -10.72 -16.32
N TYR A 620 -12.59 -9.66 -17.13
CA TYR A 620 -13.33 -8.46 -16.76
C TYR A 620 -14.84 -8.68 -16.83
N VAL A 621 -15.56 -8.22 -15.81
CA VAL A 621 -17.03 -8.25 -15.71
C VAL A 621 -17.54 -6.82 -15.77
N GLU A 622 -18.25 -6.46 -16.85
CA GLU A 622 -18.84 -5.13 -17.01
C GLU A 622 -20.14 -5.03 -16.21
N LEU A 623 -20.16 -4.19 -15.16
CA LEU A 623 -21.37 -4.01 -14.33
C LEU A 623 -22.42 -3.16 -15.02
N SER A 624 -22.03 -2.23 -15.90
CA SER A 624 -22.93 -1.26 -16.53
C SER A 624 -23.94 -1.92 -17.47
N ASP A 625 -23.61 -3.10 -18.03
CA ASP A 625 -24.48 -3.88 -18.92
C ASP A 625 -25.26 -4.97 -18.17
N ARG A 626 -25.12 -5.08 -16.85
CA ARG A 626 -25.86 -6.09 -16.08
C ARG A 626 -27.27 -5.62 -15.73
N PRO A 627 -28.32 -6.35 -16.15
CA PRO A 627 -29.69 -5.96 -15.86
C PRO A 627 -30.04 -6.03 -14.37
N ASP A 628 -29.35 -6.88 -13.59
CA ASP A 628 -29.60 -7.10 -12.17
C ASP A 628 -28.74 -6.23 -11.24
N PHE A 629 -27.89 -5.34 -11.78
CA PHE A 629 -27.03 -4.48 -10.95
C PHE A 629 -27.84 -3.53 -10.07
N ASN A 630 -28.81 -2.81 -10.65
CA ASN A 630 -29.59 -1.81 -9.92
C ASN A 630 -30.42 -2.41 -8.79
N ASP A 631 -31.04 -3.57 -9.03
CA ASP A 631 -31.85 -4.24 -8.00
C ASP A 631 -30.96 -4.67 -6.82
N ARG A 632 -29.81 -5.30 -7.10
CA ARG A 632 -28.84 -5.69 -6.06
C ARG A 632 -28.26 -4.49 -5.32
N PHE A 633 -27.98 -3.41 -6.03
CA PHE A 633 -27.50 -2.17 -5.44
C PHE A 633 -28.50 -1.61 -4.43
N VAL A 634 -29.78 -1.57 -4.78
CA VAL A 634 -30.86 -1.11 -3.89
C VAL A 634 -30.96 -2.00 -2.64
N ASP A 635 -30.88 -3.32 -2.79
CA ASP A 635 -30.90 -4.27 -1.67
C ASP A 635 -29.75 -4.05 -0.68
N LEU A 636 -28.63 -3.50 -1.17
CA LEU A 636 -27.41 -3.27 -0.41
C LEU A 636 -27.26 -1.85 0.13
N LEU A 637 -28.24 -0.96 -0.06
CA LEU A 637 -28.22 0.38 0.53
C LEU A 637 -28.32 0.34 2.06
N SER A 638 -29.14 -0.57 2.59
CA SER A 638 -29.30 -0.73 4.03
C SER A 638 -28.01 -1.26 4.66
N PHE A 639 -27.69 -0.82 5.88
CA PHE A 639 -26.58 -1.37 6.64
C PHE A 639 -26.89 -2.82 7.11
N PRO A 640 -25.86 -3.68 7.25
CA PRO A 640 -26.02 -5.03 7.79
C PRO A 640 -26.77 -5.07 9.13
N GLY A 641 -27.37 -6.23 9.43
CA GLY A 641 -27.99 -6.47 10.73
C GLY A 641 -26.96 -6.66 11.82
N PRO A 642 -27.37 -6.53 13.11
CA PRO A 642 -26.52 -6.87 14.24
C PRO A 642 -26.24 -8.38 14.35
#